data_AF-A0A8C2QGL0-F1
#
_entry.id   AF-A0A8C2QGL0-F1
#
_cell.length_a   1.000
_cell.length_b   1.000
_cell.length_c   1.000
_cell.angle_alpha   90.00
_cell.angle_beta   90.00
_cell.angle_gamma   90.00
#
_symmetry.space_group_name_H-M   'P 1'
#
loop_
_entity.id
_entity.type
_entity.pdbx_description
1 polymer ?
#
loop_
_entity_poly.entity_id
_entity_poly.type
_entity_poly.pdbx_seq_one_letter_code
_entity_poly.pdbx_strand_id
1 'polypeptide(L)'
;MGAKRPWIQLQKLLSSCVREQDWDQHLDQLHMLQQKSIRESPLLRAAKENDLCTLKRLQLDQSCDFRQRALGQTALHVAALYDNLDAAIMLMEAAPYLVTESTLCEPFVGEEKVLDVCVCVCVCVCVCVCVCVCACARARACAHPCMCACLYGERTPGWGEPDGNTVLHILILQPNKTFACQMYNLLLSYDGGDHLKSLELVPNNQGLTPFKLAGVEGNTVMFQHLMQKRKHIQWSCGPLTSSLYDITEIDSWGEELSFLELVVSSKKKEARQILEQTPVKELVSLKWKKYGQPYFYLLSALYVCYMICFTMCCVYRPLKFRDTNRTHSRDNTIMEQKTLQEAYVTYQDHTRLVGELVTVTGAVVILLLEIPDIFRVGASRYFGQTVLGGPFHVIIITYASLVLVTMVMRLTNVNGEAVPISMALVLGWCSVMYFARGFQMLGPFTIMIQKMIFGDLLRFCWLMAMVIMGFASAFYIIFQTEDPESLGEFSDYPTALFSTFELFLTIIDGPANYSVDLPFMYSLTYFAFAIIATLLMLNLFIAMMGDTHWRVAQERDELWRAQVVATTVMLERKMPRFLWPRSGICGCEYGLGDHWFLRVEHHHEQNPYRVLRYVEAFKSSDKEEAQEQLSEKQPSGTETRTLARGSVVLQTPPLSRTTSLSSSSHRGWEILRRNTLGHLNLGLDLGEGDGEEIYHL
;
A
#
# COMPACT_ATOMS: atom_id res chain seq x y z
N MET A 1 -11.68 -0.49 40.27
CA MET A 1 -11.01 -1.40 39.30
C MET A 1 -11.17 -0.79 37.91
N GLY A 2 -10.10 -0.40 37.21
CA GLY A 2 -10.28 0.13 35.83
C GLY A 2 -9.07 0.75 35.12
N ALA A 3 -8.04 1.25 35.82
CA ALA A 3 -6.98 2.04 35.17
C ALA A 3 -5.69 1.28 34.79
N LYS A 4 -5.54 -0.01 35.13
CA LYS A 4 -4.27 -0.74 34.93
C LYS A 4 -4.10 -1.37 33.54
N ARG A 5 -5.17 -1.59 32.76
CA ARG A 5 -5.08 -2.25 31.44
C ARG A 5 -4.37 -1.43 30.36
N PRO A 6 -4.59 -0.11 30.19
CA PRO A 6 -3.91 0.64 29.13
C PRO A 6 -2.41 0.82 29.39
N TRP A 7 -2.01 0.95 30.67
CA TRP A 7 -0.60 1.07 31.04
C TRP A 7 0.21 -0.20 30.77
N ILE A 8 -0.39 -1.38 31.00
CA ILE A 8 0.24 -2.68 30.70
C ILE A 8 0.36 -2.91 29.19
N GLN A 9 -0.59 -2.40 28.40
CA GLN A 9 -0.53 -2.46 26.94
C GLN A 9 0.53 -1.51 26.36
N LEU A 10 0.65 -0.30 26.91
CA LEU A 10 1.70 0.65 26.55
C LEU A 10 3.09 0.12 26.96
N GLN A 11 3.20 -0.49 28.14
CA GLN A 11 4.42 -1.14 28.61
C GLN A 11 4.80 -2.37 27.78
N LYS A 12 3.81 -3.13 27.28
CA LYS A 12 4.05 -4.23 26.33
C LYS A 12 4.51 -3.72 24.95
N LEU A 13 3.92 -2.65 24.44
CA LEU A 13 4.32 -2.03 23.17
C LEU A 13 5.71 -1.38 23.26
N LEU A 14 5.98 -0.65 24.34
CA LEU A 14 7.31 -0.12 24.64
C LEU A 14 8.32 -1.24 24.82
N SER A 15 7.98 -2.32 25.54
CA SER A 15 8.87 -3.48 25.67
C SER A 15 9.10 -4.21 24.36
N SER A 16 8.12 -4.23 23.44
CA SER A 16 8.27 -4.88 22.13
C SER A 16 9.15 -4.06 21.18
N CYS A 17 9.04 -2.73 21.21
CA CYS A 17 9.86 -1.82 20.41
C CYS A 17 11.30 -1.75 20.95
N VAL A 18 11.45 -1.76 22.28
CA VAL A 18 12.76 -1.92 22.94
C VAL A 18 13.36 -3.29 22.62
N ARG A 19 12.55 -4.35 22.55
CA ARG A 19 13.03 -5.71 22.24
C ARG A 19 13.56 -5.85 20.80
N GLU A 20 13.02 -5.14 19.81
CA GLU A 20 13.57 -5.15 18.44
C GLU A 20 14.94 -4.45 18.38
N GLN A 21 15.11 -3.30 19.04
CA GLN A 21 16.43 -2.67 19.20
C GLN A 21 17.42 -3.54 19.99
N ASP A 22 16.93 -4.28 20.99
CA ASP A 22 17.74 -5.26 21.72
C ASP A 22 18.15 -6.45 20.84
N TRP A 23 17.33 -6.88 19.85
CA TRP A 23 17.66 -7.99 18.96
C TRP A 23 18.77 -7.67 17.98
N ASP A 24 18.75 -6.49 17.34
CA ASP A 24 19.85 -6.06 16.45
C ASP A 24 21.14 -5.87 17.25
N GLN A 25 21.05 -5.28 18.44
CA GLN A 25 22.20 -5.18 19.35
C GLN A 25 22.69 -6.55 19.84
N HIS A 26 21.79 -7.49 20.06
CA HIS A 26 22.11 -8.87 20.41
C HIS A 26 22.80 -9.59 19.25
N LEU A 27 22.32 -9.42 18.01
CA LEU A 27 22.95 -9.92 16.79
C LEU A 27 24.35 -9.35 16.60
N ASP A 28 24.53 -8.04 16.78
CA ASP A 28 25.84 -7.39 16.73
C ASP A 28 26.78 -7.92 17.82
N GLN A 29 26.25 -8.10 19.04
CA GLN A 29 27.01 -8.69 20.14
C GLN A 29 27.40 -10.14 19.84
N LEU A 30 26.51 -10.94 19.26
CA LEU A 30 26.78 -12.30 18.82
C LEU A 30 27.83 -12.34 17.72
N HIS A 31 27.75 -11.46 16.71
CA HIS A 31 28.77 -11.34 15.66
C HIS A 31 30.14 -10.90 16.23
N MET A 32 30.16 -9.99 17.20
CA MET A 32 31.39 -9.58 17.88
C MET A 32 31.97 -10.70 18.73
N LEU A 33 31.14 -11.47 19.44
CA LEU A 33 31.54 -12.65 20.19
C LEU A 33 32.03 -13.77 19.26
N GLN A 34 31.41 -13.94 18.09
CA GLN A 34 31.83 -14.87 17.03
C GLN A 34 33.22 -14.51 16.57
N GLN A 35 33.44 -13.24 16.22
CA GLN A 35 34.74 -12.78 15.76
C GLN A 35 35.81 -12.85 16.86
N LYS A 36 35.44 -12.61 18.12
CA LYS A 36 36.32 -12.79 19.28
C LYS A 36 36.70 -14.26 19.47
N SER A 37 35.74 -15.19 19.37
CA SER A 37 35.98 -16.62 19.53
C SER A 37 36.82 -17.21 18.39
N ILE A 38 36.60 -16.76 17.15
CA ILE A 38 37.46 -17.09 15.99
C ILE A 38 38.88 -16.58 16.21
N ARG A 39 39.06 -15.40 16.82
CA ARG A 39 40.38 -14.90 17.19
C ARG A 39 41.00 -15.75 18.30
N GLU A 40 40.29 -16.11 19.35
CA GLU A 40 40.86 -16.81 20.51
C GLU A 40 41.29 -18.26 20.22
N SER A 41 40.61 -18.96 19.29
CA SER A 41 40.97 -20.32 18.89
C SER A 41 42.00 -20.32 17.74
N PRO A 42 43.16 -20.98 17.90
CA PRO A 42 44.16 -21.09 16.84
C PRO A 42 43.66 -21.89 15.63
N LEU A 43 42.79 -22.89 15.83
CA LEU A 43 42.21 -23.70 14.77
C LEU A 43 41.25 -22.87 13.90
N LEU A 44 40.33 -22.11 14.53
CA LEU A 44 39.38 -21.26 13.81
C LEU A 44 40.07 -20.07 13.13
N ARG A 45 41.10 -19.51 13.76
CA ARG A 45 41.93 -18.47 13.14
C ARG A 45 42.68 -18.99 11.92
N ALA A 46 43.28 -20.18 12.01
CA ALA A 46 43.97 -20.81 10.88
C ALA A 46 43.00 -21.16 9.73
N ALA A 47 41.78 -21.61 10.04
CA ALA A 47 40.72 -21.82 9.06
C ALA A 47 40.26 -20.52 8.37
N LYS A 48 40.24 -19.39 9.10
CA LYS A 48 39.92 -18.06 8.57
C LYS A 48 41.04 -17.42 7.75
N GLU A 49 42.30 -17.63 8.13
CA GLU A 49 43.48 -17.03 7.47
C GLU A 49 44.06 -17.91 6.35
N ASN A 50 43.45 -19.07 6.08
CA ASN A 50 43.94 -20.09 5.15
C ASN A 50 45.39 -20.55 5.44
N ASP A 51 45.79 -20.60 6.72
CA ASP A 51 47.15 -20.98 7.10
C ASP A 51 47.30 -22.50 7.16
N LEU A 52 47.69 -23.06 6.02
CA LEU A 52 47.88 -24.50 5.86
C LEU A 52 49.02 -25.07 6.72
N CYS A 53 50.00 -24.24 7.09
CA CYS A 53 51.13 -24.69 7.89
C CYS A 53 50.72 -24.92 9.35
N THR A 54 49.88 -24.04 9.90
CA THR A 54 49.33 -24.21 11.25
C THR A 54 48.26 -25.29 11.28
N LEU A 55 47.39 -25.39 10.28
CA LEU A 55 46.42 -26.49 10.20
C LEU A 55 47.09 -27.87 10.14
N LYS A 56 48.15 -28.05 9.34
CA LYS A 56 48.94 -29.31 9.30
C LYS A 56 49.63 -29.62 10.63
N ARG A 57 50.13 -28.60 11.33
CA ARG A 57 50.72 -28.77 12.67
C ARG A 57 49.68 -29.19 13.70
N LEU A 58 48.48 -28.59 13.65
CA LEU A 58 47.37 -28.92 14.54
C LEU A 58 46.78 -30.31 14.25
N GLN A 59 46.86 -30.80 13.01
CA GLN A 59 46.48 -32.17 12.63
C GLN A 59 47.44 -33.24 13.18
N LEU A 60 48.74 -32.91 13.30
CA LEU A 60 49.74 -33.83 13.83
C LEU A 60 49.68 -33.93 15.37
N ASP A 61 48.99 -33.00 16.03
CA ASP A 61 48.91 -32.93 17.49
C ASP A 61 47.68 -33.72 18.00
N GLN A 62 47.90 -34.81 18.74
CA GLN A 62 46.82 -35.71 19.20
C GLN A 62 45.83 -35.06 20.19
N SER A 63 46.14 -33.86 20.70
CA SER A 63 45.33 -33.12 21.67
C SER A 63 44.35 -32.10 21.07
N CYS A 64 44.34 -31.91 19.74
CA CYS A 64 43.44 -30.94 19.10
C CYS A 64 42.06 -31.55 18.83
N ASP A 65 41.03 -31.02 19.51
CA ASP A 65 39.64 -31.39 19.23
C ASP A 65 39.10 -30.58 18.04
N PHE A 66 38.96 -31.24 16.89
CA PHE A 66 38.38 -30.66 15.69
C PHE A 66 36.88 -30.32 15.84
N ARG A 67 36.21 -30.78 16.91
CA ARG A 67 34.85 -30.34 17.27
C ARG A 67 34.83 -29.01 18.03
N GLN A 68 35.95 -28.30 18.19
CA GLN A 68 35.94 -27.01 18.87
C GLN A 68 34.94 -26.05 18.20
N ARG A 69 33.92 -25.63 18.96
CA ARG A 69 32.85 -24.75 18.48
C ARG A 69 33.04 -23.33 18.99
N ALA A 70 32.96 -22.37 18.09
CA ALA A 70 32.76 -20.96 18.42
C ALA A 70 31.32 -20.60 18.10
N LEU A 71 30.49 -20.34 19.13
CA LEU A 71 29.06 -20.04 18.94
C LEU A 71 28.36 -21.08 18.03
N GLY A 72 28.65 -22.37 18.26
CA GLY A 72 28.05 -23.47 17.50
C GLY A 72 28.67 -23.73 16.12
N GLN A 73 29.56 -22.87 15.61
CA GLN A 73 30.24 -23.06 14.32
C GLN A 73 31.51 -23.91 14.45
N THR A 74 31.72 -24.81 13.49
CA THR A 74 32.95 -25.61 13.36
C THR A 74 34.00 -24.88 12.51
N ALA A 75 35.25 -25.35 12.54
CA ALA A 75 36.31 -24.82 11.68
C ALA A 75 35.98 -24.88 10.19
N LEU A 76 35.18 -25.86 9.76
CA LEU A 76 34.73 -25.99 8.38
C LEU A 76 33.71 -24.89 8.01
N HIS A 77 32.79 -24.53 8.92
CA HIS A 77 31.86 -23.41 8.70
C HIS A 77 32.61 -22.07 8.54
N VAL A 78 33.66 -21.86 9.34
CA VAL A 78 34.49 -20.64 9.24
C VAL A 78 35.30 -20.63 7.94
N ALA A 79 35.89 -21.75 7.54
CA ALA A 79 36.59 -21.85 6.25
C ALA A 79 35.65 -21.59 5.06
N ALA A 80 34.41 -22.10 5.10
CA ALA A 80 33.39 -21.86 4.09
C ALA A 80 32.93 -20.40 4.04
N LEU A 81 32.74 -19.75 5.20
CA LEU A 81 32.34 -18.34 5.31
C LEU A 81 33.38 -17.38 4.68
N TYR A 82 34.67 -17.71 4.79
CA TYR A 82 35.77 -16.90 4.25
C TYR A 82 36.29 -17.37 2.89
N ASP A 83 35.63 -18.33 2.24
CA ASP A 83 35.99 -18.87 0.92
C ASP A 83 37.42 -19.45 0.85
N ASN A 84 37.88 -20.06 1.95
CA ASN A 84 39.21 -20.66 2.03
C ASN A 84 39.16 -22.13 1.61
N LEU A 85 39.21 -22.37 0.29
CA LEU A 85 39.08 -23.70 -0.29
C LEU A 85 40.16 -24.67 0.22
N ASP A 86 41.43 -24.26 0.26
CA ASP A 86 42.54 -25.14 0.64
C ASP A 86 42.43 -25.59 2.11
N ALA A 87 42.07 -24.67 3.01
CA ALA A 87 41.78 -24.99 4.40
C ALA A 87 40.56 -25.90 4.54
N ALA A 88 39.49 -25.66 3.76
CA ALA A 88 38.29 -26.51 3.78
C ALA A 88 38.59 -27.95 3.30
N ILE A 89 39.36 -28.12 2.22
CA ILE A 89 39.79 -29.43 1.73
C ILE A 89 40.59 -30.16 2.80
N MET A 90 41.57 -29.49 3.42
CA MET A 90 42.37 -30.09 4.48
C MET A 90 41.51 -30.52 5.69
N LEU A 91 40.52 -29.70 6.09
CA LEU A 91 39.61 -30.00 7.19
C LEU A 91 38.68 -31.19 6.86
N MET A 92 38.23 -31.31 5.61
CA MET A 92 37.43 -32.46 5.15
C MET A 92 38.24 -33.76 5.08
N GLU A 93 39.51 -33.69 4.67
CA GLU A 93 40.43 -34.85 4.68
C GLU A 93 40.79 -35.29 6.10
N ALA A 94 40.99 -34.33 7.03
CA ALA A 94 41.35 -34.61 8.41
C ALA A 94 40.15 -35.09 9.26
N ALA A 95 38.95 -34.55 9.04
CA ALA A 95 37.76 -34.80 9.84
C ALA A 95 36.49 -34.81 8.98
N PRO A 96 36.19 -35.92 8.28
CA PRO A 96 35.06 -36.01 7.34
C PRO A 96 33.68 -35.90 8.01
N TYR A 97 33.59 -36.14 9.32
CA TYR A 97 32.35 -36.02 10.09
C TYR A 97 31.90 -34.57 10.31
N LEU A 98 32.76 -33.57 10.06
CA LEU A 98 32.42 -32.15 10.19
C LEU A 98 31.39 -31.67 9.15
N VAL A 99 31.23 -32.39 8.04
CA VAL A 99 30.27 -32.06 6.96
C VAL A 99 28.81 -32.26 7.42
N THR A 100 28.58 -33.17 8.36
CA THR A 100 27.26 -33.51 8.90
C THR A 100 26.89 -32.74 10.17
N GLU A 101 27.79 -31.92 10.72
CA GLU A 101 27.50 -31.14 11.92
C GLU A 101 26.82 -29.81 11.53
N SER A 102 25.69 -29.50 12.16
CA SER A 102 24.97 -28.23 12.02
C SER A 102 25.36 -27.22 13.10
N THR A 103 25.09 -25.93 12.83
CA THR A 103 25.27 -24.86 13.82
C THR A 103 24.15 -24.91 14.88
N LEU A 104 24.52 -24.73 16.16
CA LEU A 104 23.61 -24.96 17.31
C LEU A 104 23.22 -23.68 18.08
N CYS A 105 23.68 -22.50 17.69
CA CYS A 105 23.39 -21.25 18.42
C CYS A 105 22.25 -20.45 17.77
N GLU A 106 21.34 -19.89 18.57
CA GLU A 106 20.15 -19.11 18.14
C GLU A 106 20.53 -17.70 17.65
N PRO A 107 21.23 -17.60 16.51
CA PRO A 107 20.54 -17.18 15.29
C PRO A 107 20.77 -18.09 14.07
N PHE A 108 21.64 -19.09 14.18
CA PHE A 108 22.05 -20.00 13.10
C PHE A 108 21.38 -21.39 13.19
N VAL A 109 20.55 -21.64 14.20
CA VAL A 109 19.83 -22.92 14.36
C VAL A 109 19.03 -23.22 13.09
N GLY A 110 19.44 -24.26 12.37
CA GLY A 110 18.78 -24.71 11.13
C GLY A 110 19.60 -24.57 9.85
N GLU A 111 20.84 -24.05 9.89
CA GLU A 111 21.81 -24.27 8.81
C GLU A 111 22.24 -25.76 8.84
N GLU A 112 21.34 -26.65 8.43
CA GLU A 112 21.49 -28.10 8.64
C GLU A 112 22.63 -28.71 7.82
N LYS A 113 23.23 -27.97 6.88
CA LYS A 113 24.35 -28.45 6.07
C LYS A 113 25.33 -27.29 5.83
N VAL A 114 26.61 -27.51 6.09
CA VAL A 114 27.75 -26.67 5.62
C VAL A 114 27.60 -26.31 4.12
N LEU A 115 26.87 -27.13 3.36
CA LEU A 115 26.47 -26.90 1.98
C LEU A 115 25.70 -25.57 1.76
N ASP A 116 24.84 -25.10 2.65
CA ASP A 116 24.05 -23.87 2.43
C ASP A 116 24.91 -22.61 2.52
N VAL A 117 25.83 -22.54 3.49
CA VAL A 117 26.84 -21.48 3.57
C VAL A 117 27.77 -21.53 2.36
N CYS A 118 28.18 -22.73 1.95
CA CYS A 118 28.93 -22.91 0.71
C CYS A 118 28.11 -22.45 -0.51
N VAL A 119 26.82 -22.76 -0.64
CA VAL A 119 25.99 -22.35 -1.79
C VAL A 119 25.80 -20.83 -1.85
N CYS A 120 25.62 -20.15 -0.71
CA CYS A 120 25.54 -18.69 -0.65
C CYS A 120 26.85 -18.00 -1.07
N VAL A 121 28.01 -18.52 -0.64
CA VAL A 121 29.34 -17.99 -1.02
C VAL A 121 29.72 -18.42 -2.45
N CYS A 122 29.29 -19.60 -2.88
CA CYS A 122 29.56 -20.17 -4.20
C CYS A 122 28.99 -19.33 -5.33
N VAL A 123 27.91 -18.56 -5.14
CA VAL A 123 27.41 -17.63 -6.20
C VAL A 123 28.52 -16.66 -6.68
N CYS A 124 29.54 -16.39 -5.86
CA CYS A 124 30.70 -15.57 -6.20
C CYS A 124 31.80 -16.35 -6.96
N VAL A 125 31.97 -17.65 -6.70
CA VAL A 125 33.21 -18.42 -6.99
C VAL A 125 32.97 -19.66 -7.88
N CYS A 126 31.71 -20.04 -8.11
CA CYS A 126 31.32 -21.32 -8.71
C CYS A 126 31.63 -21.52 -10.20
N VAL A 127 32.37 -20.63 -10.85
CA VAL A 127 32.89 -20.88 -12.20
C VAL A 127 34.07 -21.87 -12.19
N CYS A 128 34.80 -22.03 -11.06
CA CYS A 128 36.12 -22.69 -11.10
C CYS A 128 36.20 -24.05 -10.37
N VAL A 129 35.48 -24.28 -9.26
CA VAL A 129 35.77 -25.41 -8.35
C VAL A 129 34.87 -26.64 -8.56
N CYS A 130 33.69 -26.47 -9.18
CA CYS A 130 32.77 -27.59 -9.43
C CYS A 130 33.29 -28.60 -10.47
N VAL A 131 34.39 -28.29 -11.17
CA VAL A 131 35.05 -29.17 -12.16
C VAL A 131 35.83 -30.30 -11.47
N CYS A 132 36.23 -30.15 -10.20
CA CYS A 132 37.20 -31.07 -9.59
C CYS A 132 36.57 -32.27 -8.86
N VAL A 133 35.35 -32.15 -8.33
CA VAL A 133 34.71 -33.23 -7.52
C VAL A 133 33.80 -34.14 -8.36
N CYS A 134 33.39 -33.72 -9.56
CA CYS A 134 32.54 -34.50 -10.46
C CYS A 134 33.28 -35.57 -11.29
N ALA A 135 34.60 -35.74 -11.11
CA ALA A 135 35.39 -36.69 -11.89
C ALA A 135 35.16 -38.19 -11.56
N CYS A 136 34.29 -38.53 -10.59
CA CYS A 136 34.04 -39.93 -10.20
C CYS A 136 32.66 -40.52 -10.54
N ALA A 137 31.81 -39.86 -11.34
CA ALA A 137 30.60 -40.53 -11.86
C ALA A 137 30.33 -40.18 -13.33
N ARG A 138 30.29 -41.23 -14.18
CA ARG A 138 29.97 -41.18 -15.60
C ARG A 138 28.65 -40.44 -15.88
N ALA A 139 28.70 -39.35 -16.66
CA ALA A 139 27.82 -39.07 -17.80
C ALA A 139 28.26 -37.78 -18.50
N ARG A 140 28.14 -37.77 -19.83
CA ARG A 140 28.57 -36.68 -20.73
C ARG A 140 27.58 -35.50 -20.72
N ALA A 141 28.17 -34.31 -20.86
CA ALA A 141 27.63 -33.10 -21.49
C ALA A 141 26.36 -32.48 -20.89
N CYS A 142 26.54 -31.54 -19.95
CA CYS A 142 25.58 -30.46 -19.66
C CYS A 142 26.35 -29.21 -19.22
N ALA A 143 26.05 -28.05 -19.84
CA ALA A 143 26.79 -26.79 -19.68
C ALA A 143 26.37 -25.95 -18.44
N HIS A 144 25.63 -26.51 -17.48
CA HIS A 144 25.29 -25.84 -16.21
C HIS A 144 25.03 -26.87 -15.09
N PRO A 145 26.07 -27.34 -14.35
CA PRO A 145 25.94 -28.48 -13.44
C PRO A 145 25.47 -28.16 -12.01
N CYS A 146 25.57 -26.92 -11.53
CA CYS A 146 25.44 -26.64 -10.08
C CYS A 146 24.01 -26.82 -9.53
N MET A 147 22.98 -26.73 -10.37
CA MET A 147 21.58 -26.86 -9.93
C MET A 147 21.10 -28.32 -9.95
N CYS A 148 21.65 -29.16 -10.85
CA CYS A 148 21.27 -30.56 -10.95
C CYS A 148 21.72 -31.40 -9.75
N ALA A 149 22.85 -31.05 -9.11
CA ALA A 149 23.33 -31.80 -7.94
C ALA A 149 22.45 -31.60 -6.70
N CYS A 150 21.82 -30.42 -6.54
CA CYS A 150 20.95 -30.15 -5.39
C CYS A 150 19.58 -30.84 -5.49
N LEU A 151 19.07 -31.04 -6.72
CA LEU A 151 17.75 -31.67 -6.95
C LEU A 151 17.78 -33.20 -6.85
N TYR A 152 18.94 -33.84 -7.05
CA TYR A 152 19.06 -35.31 -6.96
C TYR A 152 19.38 -35.83 -5.55
N GLY A 153 19.78 -34.95 -4.61
CA GLY A 153 20.27 -35.33 -3.28
C GLY A 153 19.20 -35.75 -2.28
N GLU A 154 17.97 -35.25 -2.37
CA GLU A 154 16.87 -35.65 -1.49
C GLU A 154 15.54 -35.19 -2.11
N ARG A 155 14.91 -36.08 -2.87
CA ARG A 155 13.52 -35.93 -3.33
C ARG A 155 12.61 -36.21 -2.13
N THR A 156 12.59 -35.30 -1.15
CA THR A 156 11.61 -35.28 -0.07
C THR A 156 10.70 -34.05 -0.27
N PRO A 157 9.39 -34.25 -0.49
CA PRO A 157 8.42 -33.16 -0.67
C PRO A 157 8.07 -32.46 0.66
N GLY A 158 9.09 -32.12 1.46
CA GLY A 158 8.95 -31.72 2.86
C GLY A 158 9.87 -30.62 3.35
N TRP A 159 10.64 -29.96 2.48
CA TRP A 159 11.38 -28.73 2.83
C TRP A 159 10.45 -27.51 2.83
N GLY A 160 9.38 -27.59 3.64
CA GLY A 160 8.70 -26.36 4.03
C GLY A 160 9.63 -25.63 4.97
N GLU A 161 10.01 -24.39 4.62
CA GLU A 161 10.38 -23.42 5.66
C GLU A 161 9.31 -23.43 6.77
N PRO A 162 9.57 -22.94 7.98
CA PRO A 162 8.55 -22.84 9.03
C PRO A 162 7.22 -22.21 8.55
N ASP A 163 7.27 -21.37 7.50
CA ASP A 163 6.11 -20.73 6.85
C ASP A 163 5.46 -21.53 5.70
N GLY A 164 5.97 -22.73 5.38
CA GLY A 164 5.45 -23.60 4.31
C GLY A 164 5.75 -23.11 2.90
N ASN A 165 6.75 -22.24 2.74
CA ASN A 165 7.13 -21.68 1.44
C ASN A 165 7.85 -22.73 0.60
N THR A 166 7.43 -22.88 -0.66
CA THR A 166 8.21 -23.63 -1.66
C THR A 166 9.29 -22.76 -2.29
N VAL A 167 10.24 -23.36 -3.01
CA VAL A 167 11.29 -22.63 -3.77
C VAL A 167 10.70 -21.57 -4.70
N LEU A 168 9.53 -21.83 -5.30
CA LEU A 168 8.85 -20.86 -6.15
C LEU A 168 8.37 -19.63 -5.37
N HIS A 169 7.90 -19.80 -4.12
CA HIS A 169 7.53 -18.69 -3.25
C HIS A 169 8.75 -17.84 -2.89
N ILE A 170 9.88 -18.48 -2.56
CA ILE A 170 11.13 -17.79 -2.20
C ILE A 170 11.65 -16.95 -3.37
N LEU A 171 11.56 -17.44 -4.61
CA LEU A 171 11.98 -16.70 -5.80
C LEU A 171 11.18 -15.40 -6.02
N ILE A 172 9.91 -15.38 -5.63
CA ILE A 172 9.06 -14.19 -5.76
C ILE A 172 9.47 -13.09 -4.78
N LEU A 173 9.97 -13.48 -3.60
CA LEU A 173 10.43 -12.58 -2.54
C LEU A 173 11.81 -11.97 -2.83
N GLN A 174 12.52 -12.45 -3.86
CA GLN A 174 13.86 -11.95 -4.19
C GLN A 174 13.82 -10.51 -4.72
N PRO A 175 14.80 -9.66 -4.34
CA PRO A 175 14.89 -8.30 -4.83
C PRO A 175 15.24 -8.24 -6.32
N ASN A 176 16.03 -9.19 -6.82
CA ASN A 176 16.38 -9.26 -8.24
C ASN A 176 15.30 -10.00 -9.04
N LYS A 177 14.27 -9.23 -9.42
CA LYS A 177 13.05 -9.73 -10.09
C LYS A 177 13.33 -10.36 -11.47
N THR A 178 14.32 -9.88 -12.22
CA THR A 178 14.58 -10.36 -13.60
C THR A 178 15.29 -11.71 -13.63
N PHE A 179 16.31 -11.91 -12.78
CA PHE A 179 16.99 -13.19 -12.65
C PHE A 179 16.06 -14.25 -12.05
N ALA A 180 15.20 -13.85 -11.11
CA ALA A 180 14.18 -14.72 -10.56
C ALA A 180 13.26 -15.30 -11.64
N CYS A 181 12.84 -14.52 -12.66
CA CYS A 181 12.04 -15.05 -13.79
C CYS A 181 12.76 -16.15 -14.56
N GLN A 182 14.06 -16.01 -14.80
CA GLN A 182 14.86 -16.99 -15.53
C GLN A 182 15.00 -18.28 -14.72
N MET A 183 15.31 -18.14 -13.43
CA MET A 183 15.38 -19.25 -12.48
C MET A 183 14.04 -19.98 -12.36
N TYR A 184 12.94 -19.23 -12.32
CA TYR A 184 11.59 -19.76 -12.25
C TYR A 184 11.25 -20.64 -13.45
N ASN A 185 11.63 -20.23 -14.67
CA ASN A 185 11.46 -21.05 -15.87
C ASN A 185 12.32 -22.32 -15.84
N LEU A 186 13.55 -22.21 -15.35
CA LEU A 186 14.45 -23.34 -15.25
C LEU A 186 13.91 -24.39 -14.27
N LEU A 187 13.44 -23.98 -13.09
CA LEU A 187 12.84 -24.90 -12.12
C LEU A 187 11.60 -25.60 -12.66
N LEU A 188 10.73 -24.87 -13.34
CA LEU A 188 9.55 -25.48 -13.96
C LEU A 188 9.89 -26.41 -15.12
N SER A 189 11.01 -26.21 -15.82
CA SER A 189 11.45 -27.15 -16.84
C SER A 189 11.85 -28.51 -16.26
N TYR A 190 12.22 -28.57 -14.98
CA TYR A 190 12.54 -29.79 -14.25
C TYR A 190 11.34 -30.41 -13.54
N ASP A 191 10.22 -29.67 -13.41
CA ASP A 191 8.97 -30.19 -12.87
C ASP A 191 8.33 -31.11 -13.93
N GLY A 192 8.77 -32.37 -13.94
CA GLY A 192 8.23 -33.41 -14.81
C GLY A 192 6.75 -33.59 -14.50
N GLY A 193 5.88 -33.27 -15.47
CA GLY A 193 4.42 -33.17 -15.34
C GLY A 193 3.63 -34.45 -14.99
N ASP A 194 4.25 -35.40 -14.29
CA ASP A 194 3.67 -36.68 -13.87
C ASP A 194 2.99 -36.62 -12.48
N HIS A 195 2.99 -35.46 -11.80
CA HIS A 195 2.34 -35.30 -10.49
C HIS A 195 0.92 -34.73 -10.60
N LEU A 196 0.01 -35.27 -9.77
CA LEU A 196 -1.42 -34.92 -9.68
C LEU A 196 -1.70 -33.42 -9.42
N LYS A 197 -0.69 -32.64 -9.01
CA LYS A 197 -0.73 -31.18 -8.83
C LYS A 197 0.64 -30.60 -9.25
N SER A 198 0.62 -29.65 -10.18
CA SER A 198 1.79 -28.85 -10.59
C SER A 198 2.37 -28.08 -9.40
N LEU A 199 3.69 -27.88 -9.36
CA LEU A 199 4.36 -27.13 -8.30
C LEU A 199 3.82 -25.69 -8.15
N GLU A 200 3.24 -25.13 -9.20
CA GLU A 200 2.60 -23.80 -9.20
C GLU A 200 1.30 -23.74 -8.39
N LEU A 201 0.64 -24.88 -8.16
CA LEU A 201 -0.63 -24.97 -7.44
C LEU A 201 -0.45 -25.30 -5.95
N VAL A 202 0.78 -25.53 -5.49
CA VAL A 202 1.08 -25.82 -4.09
C VAL A 202 0.98 -24.52 -3.28
N PRO A 203 0.08 -24.42 -2.29
CA PRO A 203 -0.04 -23.25 -1.44
C PRO A 203 0.96 -23.28 -0.28
N ASN A 204 1.29 -22.10 0.25
CA ASN A 204 2.01 -21.97 1.52
C ASN A 204 1.09 -22.22 2.74
N ASN A 205 1.62 -22.12 3.98
CA ASN A 205 0.83 -22.30 5.20
C ASN A 205 -0.29 -21.26 5.37
N GLN A 206 -0.22 -20.13 4.64
CA GLN A 206 -1.25 -19.09 4.58
C GLN A 206 -2.27 -19.31 3.45
N GLY A 207 -2.17 -20.40 2.69
CA GLY A 207 -3.06 -20.71 1.57
C GLY A 207 -2.75 -19.95 0.27
N LEU A 208 -1.60 -19.27 0.17
CA LEU A 208 -1.19 -18.50 -1.00
C LEU A 208 -0.40 -19.39 -1.97
N THR A 209 -0.78 -19.39 -3.25
CA THR A 209 0.04 -19.94 -4.34
C THR A 209 1.17 -18.96 -4.68
N PRO A 210 2.23 -19.39 -5.40
CA PRO A 210 3.25 -18.48 -5.90
C PRO A 210 2.64 -17.32 -6.72
N PHE A 211 1.62 -17.61 -7.53
CA PHE A 211 0.91 -16.59 -8.28
C PHE A 211 0.21 -15.56 -7.38
N LYS A 212 -0.52 -16.01 -6.35
CA LYS A 212 -1.17 -15.09 -5.38
C LYS A 212 -0.14 -14.29 -4.57
N LEU A 213 0.97 -14.92 -4.17
CA LEU A 213 2.04 -14.25 -3.44
C LEU A 213 2.67 -13.12 -4.26
N ALA A 214 2.90 -13.33 -5.57
CA ALA A 214 3.44 -12.30 -6.45
C ALA A 214 2.55 -11.03 -6.48
N GLY A 215 1.22 -11.22 -6.41
CA GLY A 215 0.28 -10.11 -6.29
C GLY A 215 0.32 -9.41 -4.94
N VAL A 216 0.34 -10.17 -3.83
CA VAL A 216 0.38 -9.62 -2.45
C VAL A 216 1.64 -8.82 -2.19
N GLU A 217 2.76 -9.31 -2.71
CA GLU A 217 4.08 -8.68 -2.59
C GLU A 217 4.22 -7.46 -3.50
N GLY A 218 3.49 -7.42 -4.63
CA GLY A 218 3.62 -6.36 -5.63
C GLY A 218 4.78 -6.59 -6.59
N ASN A 219 5.18 -7.84 -6.82
CA ASN A 219 6.21 -8.16 -7.79
C ASN A 219 5.63 -8.12 -9.22
N THR A 220 5.56 -6.92 -9.80
CA THR A 220 4.98 -6.67 -11.13
C THR A 220 5.67 -7.45 -12.25
N VAL A 221 7.00 -7.60 -12.20
CA VAL A 221 7.78 -8.32 -13.21
C VAL A 221 7.47 -9.81 -13.20
N MET A 222 7.50 -10.45 -12.03
CA MET A 222 7.12 -11.85 -11.90
C MET A 222 5.65 -12.07 -12.24
N PHE A 223 4.76 -11.16 -11.81
CA PHE A 223 3.34 -11.25 -12.12
C PHE A 223 3.07 -11.19 -13.63
N GLN A 224 3.70 -10.26 -14.35
CA GLN A 224 3.64 -10.20 -15.81
C GLN A 224 4.20 -11.48 -16.47
N HIS A 225 5.32 -11.99 -15.96
CA HIS A 225 5.94 -13.22 -16.47
C HIS A 225 5.02 -14.44 -16.32
N LEU A 226 4.41 -14.61 -15.14
CA LEU A 226 3.42 -15.66 -14.88
C LEU A 226 2.18 -15.49 -15.76
N MET A 227 1.76 -14.25 -15.98
CA MET A 227 0.60 -13.95 -16.81
C MET A 227 0.82 -14.29 -18.29
N GLN A 228 2.05 -14.15 -18.80
CA GLN A 228 2.35 -14.54 -20.18
C GLN A 228 2.18 -16.05 -20.39
N LYS A 229 2.44 -16.89 -19.38
CA LYS A 229 2.17 -18.34 -19.47
C LYS A 229 0.68 -18.66 -19.45
N ARG A 230 -0.13 -17.83 -18.78
CA ARG A 230 -1.59 -17.96 -18.63
C ARG A 230 -2.39 -17.20 -19.70
N LYS A 231 -1.70 -16.72 -20.74
CA LYS A 231 -2.28 -15.99 -21.87
C LYS A 231 -2.23 -16.86 -23.13
N HIS A 232 -3.36 -16.98 -23.81
CA HIS A 232 -3.45 -17.59 -25.12
C HIS A 232 -3.81 -16.53 -26.17
N ILE A 233 -3.06 -16.43 -27.26
CA ILE A 233 -3.37 -15.49 -28.36
C ILE A 233 -4.30 -16.19 -29.33
N GLN A 234 -5.52 -15.68 -29.50
CA GLN A 234 -6.50 -16.25 -30.42
C GLN A 234 -6.16 -15.90 -31.87
N TRP A 235 -5.92 -14.62 -32.12
CA TRP A 235 -5.56 -14.11 -33.44
C TRP A 235 -4.85 -12.76 -33.34
N SER A 236 -4.07 -12.45 -34.37
CA SER A 236 -3.41 -11.16 -34.56
C SER A 236 -3.69 -10.66 -35.97
N CYS A 237 -4.39 -9.53 -36.10
CA CYS A 237 -4.71 -8.89 -37.36
C CYS A 237 -4.09 -7.48 -37.40
N GLY A 238 -2.90 -7.38 -37.98
CA GLY A 238 -2.15 -6.12 -38.06
C GLY A 238 -1.87 -5.53 -36.66
N PRO A 239 -2.35 -4.33 -36.33
CA PRO A 239 -2.18 -3.73 -35.02
C PRO A 239 -3.08 -4.36 -33.94
N LEU A 240 -4.14 -5.08 -34.31
CA LEU A 240 -5.07 -5.69 -33.35
C LEU A 240 -4.62 -7.09 -32.97
N THR A 241 -4.55 -7.35 -31.67
CA THR A 241 -4.27 -8.69 -31.13
C THR A 241 -5.33 -9.07 -30.12
N SER A 242 -6.02 -10.19 -30.35
CA SER A 242 -7.02 -10.71 -29.42
C SER A 242 -6.40 -11.80 -28.57
N SER A 243 -6.42 -11.60 -27.26
CA SER A 243 -5.82 -12.49 -26.29
C SER A 243 -6.82 -12.95 -25.25
N LEU A 244 -6.72 -14.21 -24.88
CA LEU A 244 -7.54 -14.89 -23.90
C LEU A 244 -6.69 -15.13 -22.65
N TYR A 245 -7.08 -14.54 -21.52
CA TYR A 245 -6.40 -14.71 -20.23
C TYR A 245 -7.17 -15.68 -19.36
N ASP A 246 -6.47 -16.62 -18.73
CA ASP A 246 -7.04 -17.45 -17.66
C ASP A 246 -7.20 -16.61 -16.37
N ILE A 247 -8.44 -16.45 -15.91
CA ILE A 247 -8.80 -15.67 -14.71
C ILE A 247 -9.16 -16.57 -13.52
N THR A 248 -8.96 -17.89 -13.62
CA THR A 248 -9.42 -18.86 -12.61
C THR A 248 -8.88 -18.55 -11.20
N GLU A 249 -7.61 -18.18 -11.05
CA GLU A 249 -7.01 -17.78 -9.76
C GLU A 249 -7.18 -16.29 -9.40
N ILE A 250 -7.57 -15.45 -10.36
CA ILE A 250 -7.70 -13.99 -10.18
C ILE A 250 -9.11 -13.65 -9.69
N ASP A 251 -10.11 -14.35 -10.23
CA ASP A 251 -11.52 -14.13 -9.93
C ASP A 251 -11.87 -14.56 -8.50
N SER A 252 -12.84 -13.87 -7.91
CA SER A 252 -13.29 -14.02 -6.52
C SER A 252 -14.23 -15.21 -6.31
N TRP A 253 -14.61 -15.91 -7.37
CA TRP A 253 -15.65 -16.93 -7.32
C TRP A 253 -15.15 -18.28 -6.77
N GLY A 254 -15.65 -18.66 -5.60
CA GLY A 254 -15.48 -20.00 -5.03
C GLY A 254 -14.33 -20.14 -4.03
N GLU A 255 -13.45 -19.16 -3.92
CA GLU A 255 -12.37 -19.17 -2.93
C GLU A 255 -12.74 -18.36 -1.68
N GLU A 256 -12.37 -18.86 -0.49
CA GLU A 256 -12.62 -18.14 0.76
C GLU A 256 -11.85 -16.82 0.84
N LEU A 257 -10.68 -16.73 0.21
CA LEU A 257 -9.80 -15.56 0.13
C LEU A 257 -9.48 -15.26 -1.33
N SER A 258 -10.15 -14.27 -1.91
CA SER A 258 -9.95 -13.91 -3.31
C SER A 258 -8.61 -13.21 -3.54
N PHE A 259 -8.00 -13.43 -4.71
CA PHE A 259 -6.79 -12.73 -5.12
C PHE A 259 -6.94 -11.21 -5.05
N LEU A 260 -8.06 -10.65 -5.52
CA LEU A 260 -8.33 -9.21 -5.47
C LEU A 260 -8.44 -8.69 -4.03
N GLU A 261 -9.06 -9.43 -3.11
CA GLU A 261 -9.11 -9.09 -1.68
C GLU A 261 -7.70 -9.08 -1.08
N LEU A 262 -6.86 -10.05 -1.44
CA LEU A 262 -5.47 -10.14 -0.97
C LEU A 262 -4.60 -8.97 -1.46
N VAL A 263 -4.71 -8.59 -2.73
CA VAL A 263 -3.96 -7.46 -3.32
C VAL A 263 -4.40 -6.12 -2.70
N VAL A 264 -5.71 -5.88 -2.61
CA VAL A 264 -6.27 -4.65 -2.03
C VAL A 264 -5.96 -4.54 -0.54
N SER A 265 -5.97 -5.67 0.17
CA SER A 265 -5.65 -5.76 1.59
C SER A 265 -4.15 -5.94 1.86
N SER A 266 -3.28 -5.75 0.87
CA SER A 266 -1.84 -5.68 1.11
C SER A 266 -1.45 -4.31 1.67
N LYS A 267 -0.50 -4.29 2.60
CA LYS A 267 0.08 -3.04 3.13
C LYS A 267 1.11 -2.43 2.16
N LYS A 268 1.65 -3.23 1.23
CA LYS A 268 2.71 -2.81 0.31
C LYS A 268 2.14 -1.89 -0.76
N LYS A 269 2.80 -0.75 -1.01
CA LYS A 269 2.39 0.19 -2.07
C LYS A 269 2.54 -0.45 -3.44
N GLU A 270 3.59 -1.25 -3.66
CA GLU A 270 3.86 -1.96 -4.93
C GLU A 270 2.70 -2.89 -5.33
N ALA A 271 2.00 -3.50 -4.37
CA ALA A 271 0.87 -4.38 -4.65
C ALA A 271 -0.26 -3.67 -5.42
N ARG A 272 -0.42 -2.34 -5.25
CA ARG A 272 -1.46 -1.57 -5.96
C ARG A 272 -1.18 -1.48 -7.47
N GLN A 273 0.09 -1.53 -7.87
CA GLN A 273 0.47 -1.52 -9.30
C GLN A 273 0.04 -2.81 -10.02
N ILE A 274 -0.26 -3.89 -9.28
CA ILE A 274 -0.80 -5.13 -9.84
C ILE A 274 -2.21 -4.91 -10.40
N LEU A 275 -2.98 -3.98 -9.83
CA LEU A 275 -4.33 -3.62 -10.30
C LEU A 275 -4.31 -2.87 -11.64
N GLU A 276 -3.13 -2.40 -12.07
CA GLU A 276 -2.94 -1.74 -13.35
C GLU A 276 -2.54 -2.69 -14.47
N GLN A 277 -2.19 -3.93 -14.12
CA GLN A 277 -1.86 -4.96 -15.09
C GLN A 277 -3.10 -5.31 -15.92
N THR A 278 -2.90 -5.47 -17.23
CA THR A 278 -3.97 -5.49 -18.21
C THR A 278 -5.14 -6.44 -17.90
N PRO A 279 -4.93 -7.74 -17.57
CA PRO A 279 -6.07 -8.63 -17.31
C PRO A 279 -6.84 -8.25 -16.04
N VAL A 280 -6.16 -7.77 -15.00
CA VAL A 280 -6.79 -7.37 -13.74
C VAL A 280 -7.56 -6.06 -13.93
N LYS A 281 -6.95 -5.09 -14.64
CA LYS A 281 -7.56 -3.81 -14.97
C LYS A 281 -8.86 -4.01 -15.75
N GLU A 282 -8.82 -4.81 -16.82
CA GLU A 282 -10.00 -5.05 -17.66
C GLU A 282 -11.06 -5.89 -16.95
N LEU A 283 -10.67 -6.86 -16.11
CA LEU A 283 -11.62 -7.61 -15.30
C LEU A 283 -12.40 -6.69 -14.35
N VAL A 284 -11.70 -5.83 -13.62
CA VAL A 284 -12.33 -4.93 -12.66
C VAL A 284 -13.13 -3.83 -13.35
N SER A 285 -12.65 -3.30 -14.48
CA SER A 285 -13.41 -2.30 -15.26
C SER A 285 -14.74 -2.88 -15.74
N LEU A 286 -14.75 -4.12 -16.21
CA LEU A 286 -15.95 -4.83 -16.64
C LEU A 286 -16.90 -5.08 -15.45
N LYS A 287 -16.39 -5.60 -14.33
CA LYS A 287 -17.20 -5.83 -13.12
C LYS A 287 -17.82 -4.54 -12.60
N TRP A 288 -17.04 -3.47 -12.54
CA TRP A 288 -17.49 -2.19 -12.03
C TRP A 288 -18.54 -1.54 -12.94
N LYS A 289 -18.29 -1.42 -14.24
CA LYS A 289 -19.26 -0.78 -15.16
C LYS A 289 -20.57 -1.56 -15.27
N LYS A 290 -20.51 -2.89 -15.35
CA LYS A 290 -21.70 -3.72 -15.61
C LYS A 290 -22.58 -3.92 -14.37
N TYR A 291 -21.96 -4.17 -13.22
CA TYR A 291 -22.69 -4.51 -11.99
C TYR A 291 -22.39 -3.56 -10.83
N GLY A 292 -21.10 -3.25 -10.59
CA GLY A 292 -20.70 -2.44 -9.45
C GLY A 292 -21.34 -1.07 -9.38
N GLN A 293 -21.23 -0.28 -10.44
CA GLN A 293 -21.72 1.08 -10.52
C GLN A 293 -23.25 1.20 -10.33
N PRO A 294 -24.12 0.46 -11.05
CA PRO A 294 -25.57 0.58 -10.85
C PRO A 294 -26.00 0.13 -9.45
N TYR A 295 -25.47 -0.99 -8.93
CA TYR A 295 -25.81 -1.45 -7.59
C TYR A 295 -25.30 -0.50 -6.51
N PHE A 296 -24.12 0.09 -6.69
CA PHE A 296 -23.56 1.06 -5.75
C PHE A 296 -24.36 2.37 -5.72
N TYR A 297 -24.82 2.86 -6.88
CA TYR A 297 -25.71 4.03 -6.93
C TYR A 297 -27.07 3.76 -6.32
N LEU A 298 -27.65 2.57 -6.57
CA LEU A 298 -28.90 2.16 -5.93
C LEU A 298 -28.74 2.09 -4.40
N LEU A 299 -27.67 1.46 -3.91
CA LEU A 299 -27.39 1.37 -2.47
C LEU A 299 -27.17 2.75 -1.84
N SER A 300 -26.46 3.64 -2.53
CA SER A 300 -26.25 5.02 -2.10
C SER A 300 -27.56 5.79 -1.98
N ALA A 301 -28.42 5.69 -3.00
CA ALA A 301 -29.74 6.32 -2.98
C ALA A 301 -30.62 5.78 -1.82
N LEU A 302 -30.64 4.46 -1.63
CA LEU A 302 -31.36 3.83 -0.51
C LEU A 302 -30.83 4.30 0.85
N TYR A 303 -29.52 4.42 1.02
CA TYR A 303 -28.91 4.91 2.26
C TYR A 303 -29.24 6.39 2.52
N VAL A 304 -29.20 7.24 1.50
CA VAL A 304 -29.59 8.65 1.61
C VAL A 304 -31.07 8.76 1.98
N CYS A 305 -31.96 7.98 1.35
CA CYS A 305 -33.38 7.92 1.73
C CYS A 305 -33.58 7.46 3.18
N TYR A 306 -32.80 6.45 3.63
CA TYR A 306 -32.79 5.99 5.01
C TYR A 306 -32.36 7.10 5.98
N MET A 307 -31.32 7.87 5.65
CA MET A 307 -30.86 9.00 6.46
C MET A 307 -31.86 10.15 6.49
N ILE A 308 -32.56 10.43 5.38
CA ILE A 308 -33.66 11.40 5.34
C ILE A 308 -34.83 10.92 6.22
N CYS A 309 -35.16 9.63 6.21
CA CYS A 309 -36.18 9.09 7.10
C CYS A 309 -35.77 9.26 8.57
N PHE A 310 -34.52 8.96 8.91
CA PHE A 310 -33.97 9.14 10.25
C PHE A 310 -34.00 10.60 10.71
N THR A 311 -33.58 11.55 9.86
CA THR A 311 -33.62 12.98 10.19
C THR A 311 -35.05 13.45 10.40
N MET A 312 -35.99 13.04 9.55
CA MET A 312 -37.40 13.41 9.70
C MET A 312 -37.98 12.90 11.03
N CYS A 313 -37.63 11.69 11.45
CA CYS A 313 -38.03 11.16 12.77
C CYS A 313 -37.43 11.98 13.93
N CYS A 314 -36.19 12.44 13.79
CA CYS A 314 -35.51 13.26 14.79
C CYS A 314 -36.05 14.70 14.85
N VAL A 315 -36.45 15.28 13.72
CA VAL A 315 -37.03 16.63 13.65
C VAL A 315 -38.41 16.64 14.31
N TYR A 316 -39.24 15.63 14.04
CA TYR A 316 -40.58 15.50 14.66
C TYR A 316 -40.57 14.76 16.00
N ARG A 317 -39.48 14.88 16.75
CA ARG A 317 -39.33 14.27 18.07
C ARG A 317 -40.44 14.73 19.03
N PRO A 318 -41.02 13.82 19.83
CA PRO A 318 -42.13 14.16 20.72
C PRO A 318 -41.64 14.99 21.90
N LEU A 319 -41.88 16.31 21.83
CA LEU A 319 -41.54 17.30 22.84
C LEU A 319 -42.80 17.95 23.42
N LYS A 320 -42.80 18.25 24.71
CA LYS A 320 -43.83 19.04 25.40
C LYS A 320 -43.21 20.26 26.08
N PHE A 321 -44.03 21.26 26.36
CA PHE A 321 -43.59 22.38 27.18
C PHE A 321 -43.25 21.89 28.58
N ARG A 322 -42.20 22.46 29.17
CA ARG A 322 -41.77 22.15 30.53
C ARG A 322 -42.83 22.62 31.53
N ASP A 323 -43.30 21.70 32.37
CA ASP A 323 -44.30 22.00 33.42
C ASP A 323 -43.66 22.55 34.71
N THR A 324 -42.34 22.38 34.90
CA THR A 324 -41.63 22.80 36.11
C THR A 324 -41.06 24.23 35.99
N ASN A 325 -41.15 25.01 37.08
CA ASN A 325 -40.60 26.37 37.14
C ASN A 325 -39.07 26.37 36.98
N ARG A 326 -38.52 27.42 36.34
CA ARG A 326 -37.06 27.64 36.20
C ARG A 326 -36.39 27.62 37.58
N THR A 327 -35.42 26.71 37.75
CA THR A 327 -34.67 26.53 39.00
C THR A 327 -33.40 27.37 39.05
N HIS A 328 -32.84 27.78 37.90
CA HIS A 328 -31.61 28.56 37.82
C HIS A 328 -31.72 29.61 36.70
N SER A 329 -31.11 30.79 36.85
CA SER A 329 -31.15 31.87 35.84
C SER A 329 -30.50 31.46 34.51
N ARG A 330 -29.47 30.59 34.57
CA ARG A 330 -28.79 29.97 33.39
C ARG A 330 -29.55 28.78 32.79
N ASP A 331 -30.67 28.36 33.37
CA ASP A 331 -31.46 27.23 32.85
C ASP A 331 -32.39 27.69 31.73
N ASN A 332 -31.93 27.49 30.49
CA ASN A 332 -32.60 27.93 29.28
C ASN A 332 -33.51 26.84 28.67
N THR A 333 -33.78 25.74 29.38
CA THR A 333 -34.58 24.63 28.83
C THR A 333 -36.08 24.96 28.85
N ILE A 334 -36.68 25.09 27.67
CA ILE A 334 -38.11 25.46 27.47
C ILE A 334 -38.98 24.23 27.17
N MET A 335 -38.41 23.25 26.46
CA MET A 335 -39.09 22.06 25.97
C MET A 335 -38.49 20.82 26.62
N GLU A 336 -39.34 19.94 27.13
CA GLU A 336 -38.98 18.65 27.71
C GLU A 336 -39.49 17.49 26.85
N GLN A 337 -38.87 16.33 27.00
CA GLN A 337 -39.26 15.12 26.27
C GLN A 337 -40.60 14.58 26.77
N LYS A 338 -41.49 14.17 25.85
CA LYS A 338 -42.72 13.45 26.22
C LYS A 338 -42.41 12.03 26.68
N THR A 339 -43.20 11.52 27.62
CA THR A 339 -43.14 10.11 28.00
C THR A 339 -43.64 9.22 26.88
N LEU A 340 -43.23 7.94 26.87
CA LEU A 340 -43.61 6.99 25.80
C LEU A 340 -45.13 6.88 25.61
N GLN A 341 -45.90 6.88 26.71
CA GLN A 341 -47.36 6.77 26.65
C GLN A 341 -48.04 8.01 26.03
N GLU A 342 -47.46 9.20 26.25
CA GLU A 342 -47.94 10.47 25.69
C GLU A 342 -47.47 10.68 24.23
N ALA A 343 -46.44 9.96 23.80
CA ALA A 343 -45.76 10.19 22.53
C ALA A 343 -46.41 9.52 21.32
N TYR A 344 -47.32 8.55 21.49
CA TYR A 344 -47.87 7.73 20.40
C TYR A 344 -49.40 7.69 20.37
N VAL A 345 -50.04 8.86 20.48
CA VAL A 345 -51.51 8.98 20.51
C VAL A 345 -52.07 9.49 19.19
N THR A 346 -51.37 10.39 18.51
CA THR A 346 -51.89 11.04 17.30
C THR A 346 -51.57 10.25 16.04
N TYR A 347 -52.35 10.48 14.97
CA TYR A 347 -52.07 9.90 13.66
C TYR A 347 -50.66 10.26 13.14
N GLN A 348 -50.22 11.50 13.39
CA GLN A 348 -48.86 11.94 13.03
C GLN A 348 -47.80 11.14 13.80
N ASP A 349 -48.03 10.83 15.08
CA ASP A 349 -47.10 10.00 15.85
C ASP A 349 -47.03 8.55 15.33
N HIS A 350 -48.13 8.01 14.80
CA HIS A 350 -48.11 6.70 14.14
C HIS A 350 -47.27 6.71 12.86
N THR A 351 -47.31 7.78 12.06
CA THR A 351 -46.42 7.90 10.89
C THR A 351 -44.95 7.98 11.29
N ARG A 352 -44.64 8.68 12.39
CA ARG A 352 -43.29 8.73 12.97
C ARG A 352 -42.85 7.36 13.49
N LEU A 353 -43.73 6.63 14.17
CA LEU A 353 -43.44 5.28 14.67
C LEU A 353 -43.02 4.32 13.55
N VAL A 354 -43.67 4.38 12.38
CA VAL A 354 -43.26 3.58 11.21
C VAL A 354 -41.84 3.95 10.78
N GLY A 355 -41.51 5.25 10.68
CA GLY A 355 -40.15 5.69 10.36
C GLY A 355 -39.11 5.28 11.40
N GLU A 356 -39.45 5.35 12.68
CA GLU A 356 -38.59 4.88 13.77
C GLU A 356 -38.35 3.36 13.70
N LEU A 357 -39.37 2.58 13.36
CA LEU A 357 -39.22 1.13 13.16
C LEU A 357 -38.30 0.82 11.97
N VAL A 358 -38.45 1.56 10.86
CA VAL A 358 -37.57 1.44 9.68
C VAL A 358 -36.12 1.77 10.06
N THR A 359 -35.89 2.83 10.83
CA THR A 359 -34.55 3.27 11.22
C THR A 359 -33.88 2.28 12.19
N VAL A 360 -34.61 1.78 13.19
CA VAL A 360 -34.10 0.74 14.10
C VAL A 360 -33.82 -0.56 13.35
N THR A 361 -34.73 -0.99 12.46
CA THR A 361 -34.54 -2.20 11.65
C THR A 361 -33.31 -2.06 10.75
N GLY A 362 -33.15 -0.91 10.09
CA GLY A 362 -31.97 -0.61 9.29
C GLY A 362 -30.67 -0.61 10.10
N ALA A 363 -30.66 -0.04 11.31
CA ALA A 363 -29.50 -0.08 12.20
C ALA A 363 -29.11 -1.52 12.59
N VAL A 364 -30.09 -2.38 12.89
CA VAL A 364 -29.84 -3.81 13.15
C VAL A 364 -29.27 -4.51 11.92
N VAL A 365 -29.82 -4.26 10.72
CA VAL A 365 -29.31 -4.82 9.46
C VAL A 365 -27.86 -4.38 9.21
N ILE A 366 -27.53 -3.10 9.43
CA ILE A 366 -26.16 -2.58 9.31
C ILE A 366 -25.21 -3.36 10.24
N LEU A 367 -25.58 -3.55 11.50
CA LEU A 367 -24.74 -4.30 12.45
C LEU A 367 -24.59 -5.78 12.06
N LEU A 368 -25.67 -6.41 11.59
CA LEU A 368 -25.61 -7.79 11.11
C LEU A 368 -24.74 -7.97 9.87
N LEU A 369 -24.63 -6.95 9.02
CA LEU A 369 -23.77 -6.97 7.84
C LEU A 369 -22.30 -6.68 8.17
N GLU A 370 -22.01 -5.86 9.17
CA GLU A 370 -20.63 -5.42 9.47
C GLU A 370 -19.92 -6.28 10.53
N ILE A 371 -20.64 -6.77 11.54
CA ILE A 371 -20.04 -7.54 12.65
C ILE A 371 -19.37 -8.85 12.16
N PRO A 372 -19.97 -9.66 11.27
CA PRO A 372 -19.33 -10.88 10.76
C PRO A 372 -18.04 -10.60 9.98
N ASP A 373 -18.00 -9.49 9.23
CA ASP A 373 -16.82 -9.10 8.45
C ASP A 373 -15.63 -8.73 9.35
N ILE A 374 -15.90 -8.07 10.49
CA ILE A 374 -14.88 -7.77 11.50
C ILE A 374 -14.26 -9.04 12.07
N PHE A 375 -15.08 -10.05 12.38
CA PHE A 375 -14.59 -11.32 12.89
C PHE A 375 -13.78 -12.10 11.85
N ARG A 376 -14.15 -12.01 10.57
CA ARG A 376 -13.45 -12.71 9.48
C ARG A 376 -12.09 -12.10 9.15
N VAL A 377 -12.02 -10.78 8.96
CA VAL A 377 -10.78 -10.09 8.51
C VAL A 377 -9.88 -9.73 9.70
N GLY A 378 -10.45 -9.63 10.90
CA GLY A 378 -9.80 -9.16 12.11
C GLY A 378 -9.86 -7.64 12.25
N ALA A 379 -10.21 -7.17 13.45
CA ALA A 379 -10.47 -5.76 13.74
C ALA A 379 -9.31 -4.82 13.36
N SER A 380 -8.06 -5.19 13.64
CA SER A 380 -6.90 -4.34 13.34
C SER A 380 -6.69 -4.14 11.83
N ARG A 381 -6.94 -5.17 11.01
CA ARG A 381 -6.78 -5.09 9.55
C ARG A 381 -7.96 -4.36 8.91
N TYR A 382 -9.18 -4.64 9.39
CA TYR A 382 -10.40 -4.02 8.90
C TYR A 382 -10.42 -2.50 9.08
N PHE A 383 -10.05 -2.02 10.27
CA PHE A 383 -10.02 -0.57 10.56
C PHE A 383 -8.72 0.12 10.10
N GLY A 384 -7.60 -0.62 10.01
CA GLY A 384 -6.31 -0.06 9.62
C GLY A 384 -6.19 0.25 8.13
N GLN A 385 -7.02 -0.36 7.27
CA GLN A 385 -6.93 -0.18 5.82
C GLN A 385 -7.89 0.87 5.28
N THR A 386 -7.33 2.04 4.97
CA THR A 386 -8.02 3.17 4.37
C THR A 386 -8.63 2.84 2.99
N VAL A 387 -8.06 1.86 2.27
CA VAL A 387 -8.53 1.44 0.95
C VAL A 387 -9.79 0.57 1.04
N LEU A 388 -10.01 -0.19 2.12
CA LEU A 388 -11.20 -1.03 2.25
C LEU A 388 -12.43 -0.20 2.70
N GLY A 389 -12.19 0.87 3.46
CA GLY A 389 -13.21 1.73 4.04
C GLY A 389 -12.75 2.42 5.33
N GLY A 390 -11.69 1.89 5.96
CA GLY A 390 -11.01 2.48 7.11
C GLY A 390 -11.98 2.97 8.20
N PRO A 391 -12.04 4.28 8.49
CA PRO A 391 -12.83 4.87 9.56
C PRO A 391 -14.34 4.87 9.27
N PHE A 392 -14.77 4.79 8.01
CA PHE A 392 -16.20 4.84 7.68
C PHE A 392 -16.95 3.64 8.25
N HIS A 393 -16.29 2.48 8.30
CA HIS A 393 -16.83 1.29 8.96
C HIS A 393 -16.97 1.48 10.48
N VAL A 394 -16.04 2.20 11.11
CA VAL A 394 -16.18 2.58 12.52
C VAL A 394 -17.37 3.55 12.70
N ILE A 395 -17.48 4.55 11.82
CA ILE A 395 -18.54 5.56 11.85
C ILE A 395 -19.92 4.91 11.68
N ILE A 396 -20.10 3.99 10.74
CA ILE A 396 -21.41 3.35 10.50
C ILE A 396 -21.82 2.40 11.65
N ILE A 397 -20.87 1.70 12.26
CA ILE A 397 -21.12 0.83 13.42
C ILE A 397 -21.48 1.67 14.65
N THR A 398 -20.71 2.73 14.90
CA THR A 398 -20.99 3.67 15.99
C THR A 398 -22.34 4.34 15.81
N TYR A 399 -22.67 4.80 14.60
CA TYR A 399 -24.00 5.29 14.24
C TYR A 399 -25.10 4.28 14.60
N ALA A 400 -25.01 3.04 14.11
CA ALA A 400 -26.02 2.02 14.35
C ALA A 400 -26.16 1.69 15.85
N SER A 401 -25.05 1.66 16.59
CA SER A 401 -25.07 1.46 18.04
C SER A 401 -25.76 2.60 18.79
N LEU A 402 -25.56 3.87 18.38
CA LEU A 402 -26.21 5.03 18.99
C LEU A 402 -27.72 5.06 18.72
N VAL A 403 -28.17 4.60 17.55
CA VAL A 403 -29.60 4.43 17.24
C VAL A 403 -30.22 3.39 18.17
N LEU A 404 -29.54 2.27 18.44
CA LEU A 404 -30.01 1.27 19.40
C LEU A 404 -30.03 1.80 20.84
N VAL A 405 -29.01 2.55 21.25
CA VAL A 405 -28.99 3.22 22.56
C VAL A 405 -30.17 4.19 22.69
N THR A 406 -30.46 4.96 21.63
CA THR A 406 -31.62 5.86 21.57
C THR A 406 -32.93 5.09 21.77
N MET A 407 -33.10 3.95 21.09
CA MET A 407 -34.26 3.08 21.28
C MET A 407 -34.38 2.61 22.73
N VAL A 408 -33.28 2.13 23.33
CA VAL A 408 -33.27 1.67 24.74
C VAL A 408 -33.63 2.81 25.69
N MET A 409 -33.02 3.99 25.53
CA MET A 409 -33.30 5.17 26.36
C MET A 409 -34.78 5.54 26.29
N ARG A 410 -35.38 5.49 25.09
CA ARG A 410 -36.78 5.78 24.88
C ARG A 410 -37.72 4.76 25.52
N LEU A 411 -37.40 3.47 25.46
CA LEU A 411 -38.15 2.42 26.17
C LEU A 411 -38.09 2.58 27.69
N THR A 412 -36.94 3.04 28.21
CA THR A 412 -36.73 3.27 29.65
C THR A 412 -37.21 4.64 30.15
N ASN A 413 -37.70 5.52 29.27
CA ASN A 413 -38.06 6.92 29.57
C ASN A 413 -36.94 7.70 30.29
N VAL A 414 -35.68 7.46 29.93
CA VAL A 414 -34.52 8.16 30.52
C VAL A 414 -34.30 9.49 29.80
N ASN A 415 -34.14 10.56 30.58
CA ASN A 415 -33.81 11.89 30.05
C ASN A 415 -32.41 11.91 29.42
N GLY A 416 -32.21 12.72 28.38
CA GLY A 416 -30.91 12.89 27.73
C GLY A 416 -30.74 12.16 26.39
N GLU A 417 -31.83 11.64 25.80
CA GLU A 417 -31.85 11.04 24.46
C GLU A 417 -31.34 12.01 23.36
N ALA A 418 -31.33 13.33 23.61
CA ALA A 418 -30.78 14.31 22.67
C ALA A 418 -29.28 14.10 22.35
N VAL A 419 -28.50 13.58 23.30
CA VAL A 419 -27.05 13.36 23.15
C VAL A 419 -26.73 12.24 22.14
N PRO A 420 -27.26 11.01 22.29
CA PRO A 420 -27.01 9.96 21.31
C PRO A 420 -27.65 10.28 19.94
N ILE A 421 -28.81 10.94 19.90
CA ILE A 421 -29.44 11.35 18.63
C ILE A 421 -28.58 12.36 17.87
N SER A 422 -28.07 13.40 18.53
CA SER A 422 -27.27 14.43 17.87
C SER A 422 -25.97 13.86 17.30
N MET A 423 -25.30 13.00 18.07
CA MET A 423 -24.10 12.29 17.62
C MET A 423 -24.42 11.31 16.48
N ALA A 424 -25.53 10.57 16.55
CA ALA A 424 -25.95 9.68 15.48
C ALA A 424 -26.27 10.42 14.17
N LEU A 425 -26.90 11.60 14.23
CA LEU A 425 -27.19 12.41 13.05
C LEU A 425 -25.92 12.84 12.33
N VAL A 426 -24.93 13.36 13.06
CA VAL A 426 -23.64 13.76 12.49
C VAL A 426 -22.93 12.56 11.87
N LEU A 427 -22.80 11.47 12.63
CA LEU A 427 -22.11 10.26 12.14
C LEU A 427 -22.80 9.66 10.91
N GLY A 428 -24.14 9.56 10.91
CA GLY A 428 -24.91 9.01 9.80
C GLY A 428 -24.80 9.83 8.50
N TRP A 429 -24.79 11.16 8.59
CA TRP A 429 -24.52 12.00 7.42
C TRP A 429 -23.06 11.96 6.99
N CYS A 430 -22.12 11.94 7.93
CA CYS A 430 -20.69 11.77 7.62
C CYS A 430 -20.42 10.44 6.91
N SER A 431 -21.15 9.36 7.21
CA SER A 431 -21.03 8.10 6.47
C SER A 431 -21.55 8.17 5.04
N VAL A 432 -22.34 9.19 4.64
CA VAL A 432 -22.69 9.39 3.21
C VAL A 432 -21.43 9.63 2.38
N MET A 433 -20.37 10.23 2.96
CA MET A 433 -19.10 10.41 2.26
C MET A 433 -18.46 9.08 1.83
N TYR A 434 -18.79 7.96 2.45
CA TYR A 434 -18.34 6.63 1.98
C TYR A 434 -18.81 6.37 0.55
N PHE A 435 -20.04 6.79 0.20
CA PHE A 435 -20.60 6.60 -1.14
C PHE A 435 -20.02 7.54 -2.19
N ALA A 436 -19.27 8.58 -1.80
CA ALA A 436 -18.58 9.45 -2.75
C ALA A 436 -17.49 8.70 -3.55
N ARG A 437 -17.02 7.55 -3.05
CA ARG A 437 -15.98 6.70 -3.66
C ARG A 437 -16.36 6.15 -5.04
N GLY A 438 -17.65 5.97 -5.31
CA GLY A 438 -18.13 5.48 -6.61
C GLY A 438 -18.07 6.51 -7.74
N PHE A 439 -17.84 7.79 -7.41
CA PHE A 439 -17.71 8.86 -8.38
C PHE A 439 -16.23 9.20 -8.60
N GLN A 440 -15.79 9.25 -9.85
CA GLN A 440 -14.39 9.56 -10.20
C GLN A 440 -13.94 10.95 -9.73
N MET A 441 -14.84 11.93 -9.69
CA MET A 441 -14.53 13.29 -9.24
C MET A 441 -14.45 13.41 -7.70
N LEU A 442 -15.33 12.73 -6.97
CA LEU A 442 -15.45 12.86 -5.51
C LEU A 442 -14.62 11.83 -4.74
N GLY A 443 -14.35 10.66 -5.34
CA GLY A 443 -13.62 9.58 -4.69
C GLY A 443 -12.22 10.00 -4.22
N PRO A 444 -11.34 10.49 -5.11
CA PRO A 444 -10.04 11.03 -4.74
C PRO A 444 -10.09 12.06 -3.62
N PHE A 445 -11.08 12.95 -3.63
CA PHE A 445 -11.24 14.00 -2.62
C PHE A 445 -11.50 13.43 -1.22
N THR A 446 -12.30 12.38 -1.09
CA THR A 446 -12.52 11.73 0.23
C THR A 446 -11.26 11.07 0.80
N ILE A 447 -10.39 10.54 -0.06
CA ILE A 447 -9.10 9.95 0.33
C ILE A 447 -8.19 11.03 0.93
N MET A 448 -8.22 12.21 0.33
CA MET A 448 -7.44 13.36 0.80
C MET A 448 -7.92 13.81 2.18
N ILE A 449 -9.23 14.00 2.36
CA ILE A 449 -9.82 14.35 3.67
C ILE A 449 -9.39 13.35 4.74
N GLN A 450 -9.51 12.05 4.46
CA GLN A 450 -9.13 11.02 5.43
C GLN A 450 -7.65 11.09 5.79
N LYS A 451 -6.75 11.20 4.80
CA LYS A 451 -5.31 11.27 5.07
C LYS A 451 -4.93 12.56 5.82
N MET A 452 -5.58 13.68 5.53
CA MET A 452 -5.38 14.95 6.23
C MET A 452 -5.81 14.85 7.70
N ILE A 453 -6.98 14.26 7.98
CA ILE A 453 -7.50 14.12 9.34
C ILE A 453 -6.61 13.19 10.18
N PHE A 454 -6.28 11.99 9.69
CA PHE A 454 -5.51 11.02 10.49
C PHE A 454 -4.01 11.30 10.52
N GLY A 455 -3.48 11.99 9.52
CA GLY A 455 -2.05 12.29 9.41
C GLY A 455 -1.65 13.61 10.06
N ASP A 456 -2.22 14.72 9.55
CA ASP A 456 -1.73 16.07 9.85
C ASP A 456 -2.52 16.73 10.97
N LEU A 457 -3.86 16.60 10.94
CA LEU A 457 -4.73 17.21 11.94
C LEU A 457 -4.42 16.66 13.34
N LEU A 458 -4.24 15.35 13.52
CA LEU A 458 -3.92 14.79 14.84
C LEU A 458 -2.58 15.30 15.40
N ARG A 459 -1.55 15.47 14.56
CA ARG A 459 -0.25 16.03 14.98
C ARG A 459 -0.39 17.51 15.34
N PHE A 460 -1.14 18.25 14.53
CA PHE A 460 -1.43 19.64 14.78
C PHE A 460 -2.27 19.85 16.04
N CYS A 461 -3.27 18.99 16.29
CA CYS A 461 -4.13 19.05 17.48
C CYS A 461 -3.33 18.97 18.78
N TRP A 462 -2.24 18.19 18.83
CA TRP A 462 -1.36 18.15 20.00
C TRP A 462 -0.66 19.48 20.27
N LEU A 463 -0.11 20.11 19.22
CA LEU A 463 0.51 21.43 19.33
C LEU A 463 -0.52 22.50 19.70
N MET A 464 -1.69 22.46 19.05
CA MET A 464 -2.82 23.34 19.31
C MET A 464 -3.31 23.22 20.77
N ALA A 465 -3.47 22.01 21.28
CA ALA A 465 -3.92 21.78 22.65
C ALA A 465 -2.95 22.37 23.69
N MET A 466 -1.64 22.28 23.47
CA MET A 466 -0.65 22.90 24.36
C MET A 466 -0.78 24.43 24.41
N VAL A 467 -0.98 25.06 23.26
CA VAL A 467 -1.20 26.52 23.17
C VAL A 467 -2.51 26.90 23.85
N ILE A 468 -3.61 26.23 23.52
CA ILE A 468 -4.94 26.52 24.08
C ILE A 468 -4.93 26.36 25.60
N MET A 469 -4.37 25.28 26.15
CA MET A 469 -4.32 25.10 27.61
C MET A 469 -3.53 26.22 28.30
N GLY A 470 -2.40 26.64 27.73
CA GLY A 470 -1.61 27.74 28.27
C GLY A 470 -2.38 29.07 28.27
N PHE A 471 -2.90 29.47 27.11
CA PHE A 471 -3.61 30.75 26.99
C PHE A 471 -4.97 30.76 27.67
N ALA A 472 -5.73 29.67 27.65
CA ALA A 472 -7.01 29.58 28.36
C ALA A 472 -6.82 29.73 29.87
N SER A 473 -5.74 29.13 30.43
CA SER A 473 -5.41 29.34 31.84
C SER A 473 -5.02 30.79 32.14
N ALA A 474 -4.28 31.44 31.25
CA ALA A 474 -3.93 32.85 31.39
C ALA A 474 -5.17 33.76 31.32
N PHE A 475 -6.05 33.57 30.33
CA PHE A 475 -7.29 34.32 30.20
C PHE A 475 -8.22 34.09 31.40
N TYR A 476 -8.34 32.85 31.88
CA TYR A 476 -9.11 32.56 33.08
C TYR A 476 -8.60 33.34 34.30
N ILE A 477 -7.29 33.36 34.56
CA ILE A 477 -6.73 34.10 35.69
C ILE A 477 -6.93 35.61 35.55
N ILE A 478 -6.83 36.16 34.33
CA ILE A 478 -7.04 37.59 34.08
C ILE A 478 -8.49 38.01 34.36
N PHE A 479 -9.47 37.19 33.97
CA PHE A 479 -10.89 37.49 34.16
C PHE A 479 -11.48 36.91 35.45
N GLN A 480 -10.69 36.19 36.26
CA GLN A 480 -11.14 35.63 37.53
C GLN A 480 -11.56 36.70 38.55
N THR A 481 -10.97 37.89 38.46
CA THR A 481 -11.27 39.03 39.33
C THR A 481 -12.30 39.98 38.76
N GLU A 482 -12.70 39.80 37.49
CA GLU A 482 -13.59 40.69 36.77
C GLU A 482 -15.06 40.25 36.88
N ASP A 483 -15.98 41.17 36.61
CA ASP A 483 -17.42 40.89 36.68
C ASP A 483 -17.88 40.05 35.47
N PRO A 484 -18.35 38.80 35.68
CA PRO A 484 -18.77 37.90 34.61
C PRO A 484 -19.99 38.40 33.83
N GLU A 485 -20.78 39.34 34.35
CA GLU A 485 -21.92 39.93 33.62
C GLU A 485 -21.48 40.85 32.48
N SER A 486 -20.31 41.48 32.63
CA SER A 486 -19.76 42.41 31.64
C SER A 486 -19.00 41.71 30.50
N LEU A 487 -18.36 40.57 30.79
CA LEU A 487 -17.61 39.77 29.82
C LEU A 487 -17.49 38.31 30.29
N GLY A 488 -18.49 37.50 29.97
CA GLY A 488 -18.66 36.16 30.55
C GLY A 488 -17.91 35.01 29.85
N GLU A 489 -17.16 35.28 28.77
CA GLU A 489 -16.52 34.23 27.95
C GLU A 489 -15.50 33.38 28.73
N PHE A 490 -14.78 34.01 29.67
CA PHE A 490 -13.74 33.34 30.49
C PHE A 490 -14.14 33.15 31.96
N SER A 491 -15.44 33.22 32.28
CA SER A 491 -15.95 33.17 33.65
C SER A 491 -15.68 31.82 34.35
N ASP A 492 -15.91 30.70 33.66
CA ASP A 492 -15.64 29.35 34.15
C ASP A 492 -14.42 28.76 33.41
N TYR A 493 -13.59 27.95 34.07
CA TYR A 493 -12.41 27.36 33.41
C TYR A 493 -12.75 26.50 32.17
N PRO A 494 -13.81 25.66 32.16
CA PRO A 494 -14.24 24.95 30.96
C PRO A 494 -14.74 25.86 29.83
N THR A 495 -15.45 26.95 30.15
CA THR A 495 -15.88 27.92 29.13
C THR A 495 -14.68 28.68 28.58
N ALA A 496 -13.72 29.04 29.43
CA ALA A 496 -12.48 29.67 29.01
C ALA A 496 -11.68 28.79 28.04
N LEU A 497 -11.58 27.47 28.29
CA LEU A 497 -10.97 26.52 27.35
C LEU A 497 -11.70 26.48 26.00
N PHE A 498 -13.03 26.45 26.03
CA PHE A 498 -13.86 26.40 24.83
C PHE A 498 -13.79 27.71 24.01
N SER A 499 -13.96 28.86 24.66
CA SER A 499 -13.84 30.18 24.03
C SER A 499 -12.43 30.43 23.50
N THR A 500 -11.37 29.99 24.21
CA THR A 500 -9.99 30.07 23.69
C THR A 500 -9.78 29.18 22.46
N PHE A 501 -10.40 28.00 22.41
CA PHE A 501 -10.39 27.16 21.20
C PHE A 501 -11.10 27.83 20.02
N GLU A 502 -12.26 28.46 20.25
CA GLU A 502 -12.98 29.21 19.22
C GLU A 502 -12.19 30.42 18.73
N LEU A 503 -11.52 31.14 19.64
CA LEU A 503 -10.61 32.25 19.33
C LEU A 503 -9.38 31.78 18.53
N PHE A 504 -8.84 30.59 18.84
CA PHE A 504 -7.72 30.03 18.10
C PHE A 504 -8.07 29.77 16.64
N LEU A 505 -9.30 29.32 16.37
CA LEU A 505 -9.83 29.11 15.02
C LEU A 505 -10.41 30.39 14.39
N THR A 506 -10.39 31.52 15.10
CA THR A 506 -10.99 32.80 14.65
C THR A 506 -12.46 32.67 14.27
N ILE A 507 -13.19 31.77 14.93
CA ILE A 507 -14.63 31.55 14.68
C ILE A 507 -15.48 32.59 15.41
N ILE A 508 -15.05 32.97 16.62
CA ILE A 508 -15.66 34.06 17.40
C ILE A 508 -14.79 35.31 17.32
N ASP A 509 -15.44 36.46 17.42
CA ASP A 509 -14.74 37.73 17.58
C ASP A 509 -14.04 37.78 18.94
N GLY A 510 -12.93 38.50 18.99
CA GLY A 510 -12.20 38.73 20.24
C GLY A 510 -13.10 39.43 21.26
N PRO A 511 -13.15 38.97 22.53
CA PRO A 511 -13.95 39.61 23.56
C PRO A 511 -13.54 41.07 23.72
N ALA A 512 -14.47 41.97 23.39
CA ALA A 512 -14.25 43.40 23.44
C ALA A 512 -15.49 44.08 24.02
N ASN A 513 -15.32 44.68 25.20
CA ASN A 513 -16.31 45.57 25.78
C ASN A 513 -15.70 46.97 25.92
N TYR A 514 -16.09 47.89 25.05
CA TYR A 514 -15.58 49.28 25.05
C TYR A 514 -16.25 50.19 26.09
N SER A 515 -17.26 49.67 26.79
CA SER A 515 -17.94 50.42 27.86
C SER A 515 -17.25 50.26 29.22
N VAL A 516 -16.29 49.33 29.32
CA VAL A 516 -15.56 48.99 30.54
C VAL A 516 -14.07 48.94 30.23
N ASP A 517 -13.23 49.45 31.13
CA ASP A 517 -11.79 49.35 30.98
C ASP A 517 -11.32 47.91 31.24
N LEU A 518 -10.84 47.24 30.20
CA LEU A 518 -10.28 45.89 30.29
C LEU A 518 -8.91 45.90 30.98
N PRO A 519 -8.56 44.85 31.75
CA PRO A 519 -7.25 44.75 32.38
C PRO A 519 -6.11 44.85 31.36
N PHE A 520 -5.07 45.64 31.66
CA PHE A 520 -3.93 45.82 30.75
C PHE A 520 -3.28 44.47 30.33
N MET A 521 -3.23 43.51 31.25
CA MET A 521 -2.69 42.17 30.99
C MET A 521 -3.49 41.40 29.93
N TYR A 522 -4.80 41.66 29.80
CA TYR A 522 -5.62 41.07 28.75
C TYR A 522 -5.14 41.53 27.38
N SER A 523 -5.01 42.85 27.16
CA SER A 523 -4.55 43.41 25.88
C SER A 523 -3.18 42.86 25.46
N LEU A 524 -2.25 42.72 26.40
CA LEU A 524 -0.92 42.16 26.14
C LEU A 524 -0.98 40.66 25.79
N THR A 525 -1.72 39.88 26.58
CA THR A 525 -1.84 38.42 26.41
C THR A 525 -2.61 38.07 25.15
N TYR A 526 -3.69 38.80 24.85
CA TYR A 526 -4.50 38.64 23.65
C TYR A 526 -3.71 39.02 22.39
N PHE A 527 -2.91 40.09 22.42
CA PHE A 527 -2.04 40.45 21.30
C PHE A 527 -1.01 39.35 21.01
N ALA A 528 -0.36 38.81 22.04
CA ALA A 528 0.58 37.69 21.90
C ALA A 528 -0.12 36.43 21.38
N PHE A 529 -1.31 36.11 21.90
CA PHE A 529 -2.14 35.01 21.44
C PHE A 529 -2.51 35.15 19.97
N ALA A 530 -2.97 36.33 19.55
CA ALA A 530 -3.38 36.59 18.17
C ALA A 530 -2.21 36.34 17.20
N ILE A 531 -0.99 36.82 17.51
CA ILE A 531 0.18 36.55 16.67
C ILE A 531 0.50 35.06 16.59
N ILE A 532 0.54 34.37 17.73
CA ILE A 532 0.93 32.95 17.75
C ILE A 532 -0.14 32.08 17.09
N ALA A 533 -1.41 32.27 17.44
CA ALA A 533 -2.52 31.44 16.95
C ALA A 533 -2.85 31.73 15.47
N THR A 534 -3.11 32.99 15.13
CA THR A 534 -3.64 33.34 13.80
C THR A 534 -2.54 33.51 12.75
N LEU A 535 -1.43 34.18 13.08
CA LEU A 535 -0.35 34.42 12.11
C LEU A 535 0.59 33.21 11.97
N LEU A 536 0.92 32.53 13.06
CA LEU A 536 1.92 31.45 12.99
C LEU A 536 1.26 30.08 12.79
N MET A 537 0.37 29.68 13.70
CA MET A 537 -0.09 28.30 13.77
C MET A 537 -1.11 27.93 12.71
N LEU A 538 -2.08 28.81 12.40
CA LEU A 538 -3.06 28.56 11.33
C LEU A 538 -2.39 28.53 9.95
N ASN A 539 -1.44 29.45 9.70
CA ASN A 539 -0.69 29.48 8.44
C ASN A 539 0.23 28.26 8.28
N LEU A 540 0.87 27.80 9.37
CA LEU A 540 1.65 26.55 9.35
C LEU A 540 0.75 25.33 9.09
N PHE A 541 -0.45 25.28 9.68
CA PHE A 541 -1.41 24.20 9.45
C PHE A 541 -1.86 24.14 7.98
N ILE A 542 -2.18 25.28 7.39
CA ILE A 542 -2.52 25.39 5.97
C ILE A 542 -1.34 24.93 5.09
N ALA A 543 -0.11 25.30 5.43
CA ALA A 543 1.08 24.87 4.69
C ALA A 543 1.29 23.35 4.75
N MET A 544 1.13 22.73 5.93
CA MET A 544 1.23 21.27 6.09
C MET A 544 0.13 20.54 5.30
N MET A 545 -1.12 21.00 5.39
CA MET A 545 -2.22 20.44 4.60
C MET A 545 -2.02 20.65 3.09
N GLY A 546 -1.39 21.75 2.68
CA GLY A 546 -1.05 22.03 1.28
C GLY A 546 -0.05 21.02 0.70
N ASP A 547 1.01 20.69 1.45
CA ASP A 547 1.99 19.67 1.05
C ASP A 547 1.35 18.28 0.94
N THR A 548 0.54 17.89 1.94
CA THR A 548 -0.12 16.58 1.90
C THR A 548 -1.21 16.52 0.83
N HIS A 549 -1.92 17.63 0.57
CA HIS A 549 -2.82 17.74 -0.58
C HIS A 549 -2.07 17.45 -1.89
N TRP A 550 -0.95 18.13 -2.14
CA TRP A 550 -0.16 17.96 -3.35
C TRP A 550 0.35 16.52 -3.53
N ARG A 551 0.94 15.95 -2.47
CA ARG A 551 1.48 14.58 -2.51
C ARG A 551 0.40 13.53 -2.71
N VAL A 552 -0.74 13.67 -2.04
CA VAL A 552 -1.86 12.72 -2.20
C VAL A 552 -2.55 12.91 -3.53
N ALA A 553 -2.63 14.13 -4.07
CA ALA A 553 -3.20 14.39 -5.39
C ALA A 553 -2.46 13.65 -6.50
N GLN A 554 -1.13 13.50 -6.41
CA GLN A 554 -0.35 12.76 -7.40
C GLN A 554 -0.64 11.24 -7.39
N GLU A 555 -0.97 10.68 -6.23
CA GLU A 555 -1.27 9.24 -6.05
C GLU A 555 -2.78 8.93 -6.05
N ARG A 556 -3.61 9.95 -6.28
CA ARG A 556 -5.05 9.87 -6.00
C ARG A 556 -5.78 8.89 -6.90
N ASP A 557 -5.36 8.78 -8.16
CA ASP A 557 -6.01 7.94 -9.15
C ASP A 557 -5.70 6.46 -8.90
N GLU A 558 -4.46 6.12 -8.54
CA GLU A 558 -4.06 4.78 -8.11
C GLU A 558 -4.85 4.34 -6.86
N LEU A 559 -4.94 5.24 -5.87
CA LEU A 559 -5.66 4.97 -4.63
C LEU A 559 -7.16 4.84 -4.86
N TRP A 560 -7.76 5.71 -5.68
CA TRP A 560 -9.17 5.66 -6.04
C TRP A 560 -9.50 4.37 -6.78
N ARG A 561 -8.67 3.95 -7.74
CA ARG A 561 -8.86 2.66 -8.42
C ARG A 561 -8.80 1.49 -7.45
N ALA A 562 -7.83 1.48 -6.53
CA ALA A 562 -7.77 0.45 -5.49
C ALA A 562 -9.03 0.46 -4.60
N GLN A 563 -9.59 1.63 -4.31
CA GLN A 563 -10.85 1.76 -3.59
C GLN A 563 -12.06 1.23 -4.36
N VAL A 564 -12.11 1.46 -5.68
CA VAL A 564 -13.17 0.91 -6.55
C VAL A 564 -13.07 -0.61 -6.59
N VAL A 565 -11.87 -1.16 -6.71
CA VAL A 565 -11.63 -2.63 -6.66
C VAL A 565 -12.10 -3.19 -5.32
N ALA A 566 -11.70 -2.56 -4.21
CA ALA A 566 -12.12 -2.94 -2.86
C ALA A 566 -13.64 -2.99 -2.71
N THR A 567 -14.31 -1.94 -3.20
CA THR A 567 -15.77 -1.80 -3.15
C THR A 567 -16.45 -2.85 -4.02
N THR A 568 -15.89 -3.14 -5.20
CA THR A 568 -16.41 -4.16 -6.12
C THR A 568 -16.37 -5.54 -5.47
N VAL A 569 -15.24 -5.93 -4.88
CA VAL A 569 -15.09 -7.23 -4.20
C VAL A 569 -15.99 -7.31 -2.97
N MET A 570 -16.12 -6.22 -2.22
CA MET A 570 -17.02 -6.15 -1.06
C MET A 570 -18.49 -6.35 -1.49
N LEU A 571 -18.94 -5.67 -2.55
CA LEU A 571 -20.29 -5.82 -3.08
C LEU A 571 -20.55 -7.23 -3.62
N GLU A 572 -19.63 -7.76 -4.41
CA GLU A 572 -19.72 -9.11 -4.99
C GLU A 572 -19.88 -10.18 -3.90
N ARG A 573 -19.22 -10.00 -2.75
CA ARG A 573 -19.31 -10.93 -1.63
C ARG A 573 -20.60 -10.79 -0.81
N LYS A 574 -21.08 -9.56 -0.59
CA LYS A 574 -22.30 -9.30 0.19
C LYS A 574 -23.58 -9.62 -0.59
N MET A 575 -23.52 -9.54 -1.92
CA MET A 575 -24.68 -9.77 -2.78
C MET A 575 -24.91 -11.26 -3.04
N PRO A 576 -26.18 -11.71 -3.08
CA PRO A 576 -26.49 -13.08 -3.49
C PRO A 576 -26.03 -13.39 -4.92
N ARG A 577 -25.66 -14.66 -5.13
CA ARG A 577 -25.13 -15.20 -6.40
C ARG A 577 -26.01 -14.97 -7.64
N PHE A 578 -27.32 -14.77 -7.46
CA PHE A 578 -28.23 -14.53 -8.59
C PHE A 578 -28.15 -13.11 -9.16
N LEU A 579 -27.76 -12.12 -8.35
CA LEU A 579 -27.63 -10.72 -8.79
C LEU A 579 -26.30 -10.45 -9.50
N TRP A 580 -25.30 -11.27 -9.19
CA TRP A 580 -23.94 -11.11 -9.68
C TRP A 580 -23.46 -12.41 -10.32
N PRO A 581 -23.67 -12.58 -11.64
CA PRO A 581 -23.15 -13.74 -12.35
C PRO A 581 -21.63 -13.69 -12.42
N ARG A 582 -21.00 -14.86 -12.51
CA ARG A 582 -19.55 -14.98 -12.64
C ARG A 582 -19.06 -14.23 -13.88
N SER A 583 -17.93 -13.54 -13.74
CA SER A 583 -17.34 -12.75 -14.82
C SER A 583 -16.47 -13.62 -15.72
N GLY A 584 -16.41 -13.26 -17.00
CA GLY A 584 -15.67 -14.02 -18.02
C GLY A 584 -16.54 -15.05 -18.75
N ILE A 585 -15.88 -15.84 -19.60
CA ILE A 585 -16.50 -16.86 -20.45
C ILE A 585 -16.06 -18.23 -19.93
N CYS A 586 -17.01 -19.16 -19.76
CA CYS A 586 -16.73 -20.51 -19.30
C CYS A 586 -16.06 -21.33 -20.41
N GLY A 587 -14.91 -21.93 -20.12
CA GLY A 587 -14.17 -22.78 -21.06
C GLY A 587 -14.87 -24.11 -21.38
N CYS A 588 -15.74 -24.60 -20.49
CA CYS A 588 -16.41 -25.90 -20.64
C CYS A 588 -17.25 -25.98 -21.93
N GLU A 589 -17.92 -24.89 -22.29
CA GLU A 589 -18.78 -24.82 -23.48
C GLU A 589 -17.98 -24.88 -24.79
N TYR A 590 -16.69 -24.55 -24.73
CA TYR A 590 -15.79 -24.47 -25.88
C TYR A 590 -14.69 -25.55 -25.88
N GLY A 591 -14.75 -26.51 -24.94
CA GLY A 591 -13.75 -27.58 -24.82
C GLY A 591 -12.40 -27.14 -24.24
N LEU A 592 -12.34 -25.98 -23.59
CA LEU A 592 -11.13 -25.41 -22.96
C LEU A 592 -10.97 -25.79 -21.47
N GLY A 593 -11.70 -26.81 -21.01
CA GLY A 593 -11.73 -27.26 -19.61
C GLY A 593 -12.57 -26.37 -18.69
N ASP A 594 -12.52 -26.62 -17.37
CA ASP A 594 -13.30 -25.90 -16.34
C ASP A 594 -12.68 -24.56 -15.92
N HIS A 595 -11.91 -23.96 -16.82
CA HIS A 595 -11.28 -22.67 -16.62
C HIS A 595 -12.20 -21.54 -17.09
N TRP A 596 -12.04 -20.38 -16.46
CA TRP A 596 -12.76 -19.18 -16.84
C TRP A 596 -11.80 -18.21 -17.50
N PHE A 597 -12.23 -17.65 -18.61
CA PHE A 597 -11.37 -16.84 -19.46
C PHE A 597 -11.92 -15.43 -19.66
N LEU A 598 -11.00 -14.47 -19.76
CA LEU A 598 -11.28 -13.10 -20.15
C LEU A 598 -10.63 -12.80 -21.50
N ARG A 599 -11.45 -12.46 -22.50
CA ARG A 599 -10.97 -11.97 -23.79
C ARG A 599 -10.64 -10.49 -23.68
N VAL A 600 -9.43 -10.12 -24.10
CA VAL A 600 -8.98 -8.73 -24.17
C VAL A 600 -8.31 -8.50 -25.51
N GLU A 601 -8.77 -7.46 -26.20
CA GLU A 601 -8.21 -6.99 -27.47
C GLU A 601 -7.25 -5.83 -27.23
N HIS A 602 -6.03 -5.98 -27.72
CA HIS A 602 -5.02 -4.93 -27.65
C HIS A 602 -4.83 -4.33 -29.03
N HIS A 603 -4.88 -3.01 -29.09
CA HIS A 603 -4.37 -2.25 -30.23
C HIS A 603 -2.90 -1.92 -29.98
N HIS A 604 -2.02 -2.67 -30.61
CA HIS A 604 -0.61 -2.33 -30.69
C HIS A 604 -0.40 -1.36 -31.86
N GLU A 605 -0.21 -0.08 -31.53
CA GLU A 605 0.38 0.84 -32.50
C GLU A 605 1.80 0.38 -32.81
N GLN A 606 1.96 -0.43 -33.86
CA GLN A 606 3.27 -0.71 -34.45
C GLN A 606 3.79 0.58 -35.07
N ASN A 607 4.51 1.42 -34.31
CA ASN A 607 5.18 2.56 -34.91
C ASN A 607 6.50 3.01 -34.26
N PRO A 608 7.51 2.11 -34.17
CA PRO A 608 8.89 2.59 -34.22
C PRO A 608 9.17 3.36 -35.53
N TYR A 609 8.46 3.01 -36.63
CA TYR A 609 8.67 3.58 -37.96
C TYR A 609 7.99 4.93 -38.22
N ARG A 610 6.84 5.27 -37.60
CA ARG A 610 6.31 6.65 -37.67
C ARG A 610 7.16 7.62 -36.87
N VAL A 611 7.66 7.25 -35.69
CA VAL A 611 8.58 8.11 -34.92
C VAL A 611 9.86 8.32 -35.72
N LEU A 612 10.39 7.28 -36.38
CA LEU A 612 11.54 7.42 -37.28
C LEU A 612 11.21 8.31 -38.50
N ARG A 613 10.01 8.20 -39.08
CA ARG A 613 9.55 9.05 -40.20
C ARG A 613 9.35 10.51 -39.79
N TYR A 614 8.83 10.78 -38.60
CA TYR A 614 8.74 12.15 -38.06
C TYR A 614 10.15 12.67 -37.74
N VAL A 615 11.02 11.87 -37.13
CA VAL A 615 12.42 12.23 -36.86
C VAL A 615 13.21 12.44 -38.15
N GLU A 616 12.96 11.67 -39.21
CA GLU A 616 13.54 11.87 -40.54
C GLU A 616 12.97 13.10 -41.25
N ALA A 617 11.65 13.36 -41.13
CA ALA A 617 11.02 14.57 -41.66
C ALA A 617 11.49 15.84 -40.95
N PHE A 618 11.76 15.78 -39.63
CA PHE A 618 12.36 16.87 -38.88
C PHE A 618 13.87 16.99 -39.15
N LYS A 619 14.58 15.90 -39.47
CA LYS A 619 15.98 15.94 -39.93
C LYS A 619 16.15 16.43 -41.37
N SER A 620 15.15 16.27 -42.25
CA SER A 620 15.19 16.84 -43.60
C SER A 620 14.88 18.34 -43.61
N SER A 621 14.07 18.83 -42.66
CA SER A 621 13.80 20.27 -42.51
C SER A 621 15.06 21.06 -42.13
N ASP A 622 15.94 20.51 -41.28
CA ASP A 622 17.21 21.16 -40.91
C ASP A 622 18.25 21.16 -42.04
N LYS A 623 18.06 20.34 -43.09
CA LYS A 623 18.94 20.30 -44.26
C LYS A 623 18.46 21.18 -45.41
N GLU A 624 17.17 21.50 -45.48
CA GLU A 624 16.65 22.45 -46.47
C GLU A 624 16.94 23.90 -46.06
N GLU A 625 16.91 24.24 -44.76
CA GLU A 625 17.29 25.59 -44.28
C GLU A 625 18.81 25.87 -44.36
N ALA A 626 19.66 24.82 -44.35
CA ALA A 626 21.11 24.96 -44.51
C ALA A 626 21.57 25.04 -45.98
N GLN A 627 20.70 24.71 -46.94
CA GLN A 627 21.01 24.75 -48.37
C GLN A 627 20.51 26.03 -49.08
N GLU A 628 19.63 26.82 -48.45
CA GLU A 628 19.12 28.09 -49.01
C GLU A 628 19.93 29.34 -48.62
N GLN A 629 20.87 29.27 -47.66
CA GLN A 629 21.69 30.43 -47.26
C GLN A 629 23.11 30.48 -47.86
N LEU A 630 23.45 29.61 -48.82
CA LEU A 630 24.77 29.61 -49.44
C LEU A 630 24.74 29.49 -50.96
N SER A 631 23.95 30.30 -51.66
CA SER A 631 24.12 30.48 -53.11
C SER A 631 23.52 31.79 -53.65
N GLU A 632 24.13 32.92 -53.33
CA GLU A 632 24.11 34.10 -54.21
C GLU A 632 25.48 34.81 -54.20
N LYS A 633 26.36 34.40 -55.12
CA LYS A 633 27.23 35.30 -55.89
C LYS A 633 27.87 34.57 -57.08
N GLN A 634 27.34 34.89 -58.27
CA GLN A 634 27.86 34.71 -59.64
C GLN A 634 29.31 35.22 -59.85
N PRO A 635 29.92 35.11 -61.05
CA PRO A 635 29.74 34.18 -62.19
C PRO A 635 31.08 33.68 -62.81
N SER A 636 31.02 32.72 -63.75
CA SER A 636 31.57 32.85 -65.13
C SER A 636 31.83 31.49 -65.82
N GLY A 637 31.40 31.40 -67.08
CA GLY A 637 32.20 30.93 -68.22
C GLY A 637 32.71 29.48 -68.28
N THR A 638 32.07 28.72 -69.19
CA THR A 638 32.76 27.97 -70.27
C THR A 638 33.43 26.62 -69.94
N GLU A 639 32.93 25.60 -70.65
CA GLU A 639 33.62 24.41 -71.17
C GLU A 639 33.95 23.17 -70.29
N THR A 640 33.26 22.09 -70.69
CA THR A 640 33.75 20.76 -71.09
C THR A 640 34.44 19.80 -70.09
N ARG A 641 33.87 18.59 -70.09
CA ARG A 641 34.50 17.25 -70.21
C ARG A 641 34.70 16.37 -68.95
N THR A 642 33.92 15.27 -68.98
CA THR A 642 34.29 13.85 -68.76
C THR A 642 34.63 13.27 -67.38
N LEU A 643 33.82 12.24 -67.04
CA LEU A 643 34.15 10.89 -66.55
C LEU A 643 34.98 10.74 -65.26
N ALA A 644 34.40 10.08 -64.24
CA ALA A 644 34.63 8.65 -63.95
C ALA A 644 34.10 8.21 -62.56
N ARG A 645 33.08 7.36 -62.62
CA ARG A 645 32.80 6.11 -61.87
C ARG A 645 33.82 5.65 -60.79
N GLY A 646 33.30 5.19 -59.64
CA GLY A 646 33.73 3.89 -59.06
C GLY A 646 34.03 3.78 -57.56
N SER A 647 32.99 3.48 -56.77
CA SER A 647 32.89 2.43 -55.74
C SER A 647 33.88 2.27 -54.55
N VAL A 648 33.31 2.45 -53.35
CA VAL A 648 33.22 1.53 -52.17
C VAL A 648 34.51 0.89 -51.60
N VAL A 649 34.79 1.07 -50.29
CA VAL A 649 34.80 0.02 -49.22
C VAL A 649 35.04 0.67 -47.82
N LEU A 650 34.34 0.10 -46.85
CA LEU A 650 34.17 0.31 -45.41
C LEU A 650 35.44 0.33 -44.53
N GLN A 651 35.48 1.13 -43.44
CA GLN A 651 36.14 0.73 -42.18
C GLN A 651 35.73 1.58 -40.94
N THR A 652 35.78 0.90 -39.79
CA THR A 652 35.36 1.19 -38.39
C THR A 652 36.11 2.32 -37.66
N PRO A 653 35.59 2.86 -36.52
CA PRO A 653 36.23 3.96 -35.78
C PRO A 653 37.13 3.47 -34.63
N PRO A 654 38.15 4.27 -34.23
CA PRO A 654 38.81 4.10 -32.94
C PRO A 654 38.58 5.26 -31.95
N LEU A 655 38.58 4.90 -30.66
CA LEU A 655 38.83 5.72 -29.46
C LEU A 655 40.16 6.52 -29.60
N SER A 656 40.47 7.68 -29.00
CA SER A 656 40.23 8.19 -27.63
C SER A 656 40.86 9.60 -27.41
N ARG A 657 40.37 10.30 -26.36
CA ARG A 657 41.06 11.15 -25.34
C ARG A 657 41.39 12.66 -25.55
N THR A 658 40.75 13.47 -24.66
CA THR A 658 41.23 14.61 -23.80
C THR A 658 41.72 15.91 -24.48
N THR A 659 41.36 17.16 -24.11
CA THR A 659 41.30 17.83 -22.77
C THR A 659 40.50 19.17 -22.81
N SER A 660 39.76 19.46 -21.71
CA SER A 660 39.43 20.75 -21.03
C SER A 660 39.31 22.11 -21.76
N LEU A 661 38.15 22.79 -21.60
CA LEU A 661 37.98 24.06 -20.83
C LEU A 661 36.56 24.70 -21.03
N SER A 662 35.90 24.96 -19.90
CA SER A 662 34.92 26.02 -19.57
C SER A 662 34.08 26.73 -20.65
N SER A 663 32.74 26.68 -20.52
CA SER A 663 31.93 27.88 -20.22
C SER A 663 30.47 27.52 -19.90
N SER A 664 30.05 27.91 -18.70
CA SER A 664 28.69 27.87 -18.19
C SER A 664 27.96 29.17 -18.55
N SER A 665 26.98 29.13 -19.45
CA SER A 665 25.97 30.19 -19.58
C SER A 665 24.71 29.80 -20.38
N HIS A 666 24.71 28.66 -21.08
CA HIS A 666 23.60 28.31 -21.99
C HIS A 666 22.45 27.47 -21.39
N ARG A 667 22.58 26.93 -20.17
CA ARG A 667 21.53 26.06 -19.57
C ARG A 667 20.31 26.82 -19.02
N GLY A 668 20.43 28.09 -18.68
CA GLY A 668 19.33 28.89 -18.12
C GLY A 668 18.27 29.29 -19.17
N TRP A 669 18.71 29.53 -20.41
CA TRP A 669 17.84 29.97 -21.50
C TRP A 669 16.98 28.84 -22.08
N GLU A 670 17.42 27.59 -21.99
CA GLU A 670 16.64 26.42 -22.45
C GLU A 670 15.47 26.05 -21.53
N ILE A 671 15.56 26.40 -20.23
CA ILE A 671 14.50 26.11 -19.25
C ILE A 671 13.33 27.10 -19.39
N LEU A 672 13.62 28.37 -19.71
CA LEU A 672 12.59 29.39 -19.97
C LEU A 672 11.81 29.14 -21.27
N ARG A 673 12.45 28.58 -22.30
CA ARG A 673 11.80 28.30 -23.59
C ARG A 673 10.86 27.08 -23.55
N ARG A 674 11.10 26.12 -22.66
CA ARG A 674 10.22 24.93 -22.50
C ARG A 674 8.94 25.21 -21.72
N ASN A 675 8.96 26.16 -20.78
CA ASN A 675 7.77 26.48 -19.98
C ASN A 675 6.76 27.39 -20.70
N THR A 676 7.18 28.19 -21.68
CA THR A 676 6.29 29.10 -22.42
C THR A 676 5.55 28.44 -23.58
N LEU A 677 6.02 27.31 -24.10
CA LEU A 677 5.37 26.55 -25.20
C LEU A 677 4.41 25.46 -24.73
N GLY A 678 4.36 25.14 -23.44
CA GLY A 678 3.43 24.15 -22.86
C GLY A 678 2.00 24.66 -22.65
N HIS A 679 1.74 25.96 -22.83
CA HIS A 679 0.50 26.60 -22.39
C HIS A 679 -0.42 27.09 -23.52
N LEU A 680 -0.19 26.65 -24.77
CA LEU A 680 -0.89 27.15 -25.96
C LEU A 680 -1.57 26.07 -26.83
N ASN A 681 -1.74 24.85 -26.32
CA ASN A 681 -2.53 23.81 -26.98
C ASN A 681 -3.62 23.25 -26.05
N LEU A 682 -4.48 24.14 -25.57
CA LEU A 682 -5.82 23.79 -25.12
C LEU A 682 -6.80 24.78 -25.75
N GLY A 683 -7.55 24.33 -26.76
CA GLY A 683 -8.55 25.16 -27.42
C GLY A 683 -8.83 24.75 -28.85
N LEU A 684 -9.38 23.56 -29.05
CA LEU A 684 -10.25 23.26 -30.20
C LEU A 684 -11.13 22.06 -29.85
N ASP A 685 -12.30 22.39 -29.30
CA ASP A 685 -13.49 21.54 -29.25
C ASP A 685 -13.86 21.09 -30.67
N LEU A 686 -13.84 19.79 -30.91
CA LEU A 686 -14.66 19.12 -31.91
C LEU A 686 -15.15 17.81 -31.29
N GLY A 687 -16.46 17.71 -31.10
CA GLY A 687 -17.11 16.64 -30.34
C GLY A 687 -16.90 15.26 -30.94
N GLU A 688 -16.50 14.32 -30.08
CA GLU A 688 -16.68 12.89 -30.30
C GLU A 688 -18.03 12.47 -29.73
N GLY A 689 -18.95 12.15 -30.65
CA GLY A 689 -20.17 11.42 -30.33
C GLY A 689 -19.84 9.98 -29.96
N ASP A 690 -20.55 9.48 -28.95
CA ASP A 690 -20.59 8.08 -28.55
C ASP A 690 -20.86 7.17 -29.75
N GLY A 691 -19.97 6.18 -29.91
CA GLY A 691 -20.10 5.08 -30.85
C GLY A 691 -19.63 3.78 -30.21
N GLU A 692 -20.39 3.27 -29.26
CA GLU A 692 -20.32 1.86 -28.84
C GLU A 692 -20.99 1.00 -29.92
N GLU A 693 -20.21 0.33 -30.78
CA GLU A 693 -20.71 -0.79 -31.58
C GLU A 693 -20.38 -2.10 -30.85
N ILE A 694 -21.36 -2.58 -30.07
CA ILE A 694 -21.44 -3.95 -29.58
C ILE A 694 -22.11 -4.79 -30.68
N TYR A 695 -21.35 -5.64 -31.37
CA TYR A 695 -21.96 -6.71 -32.17
C TYR A 695 -22.15 -7.96 -31.30
N HIS A 696 -23.41 -8.32 -31.10
CA HIS A 696 -23.82 -9.65 -30.69
C HIS A 696 -23.58 -10.64 -31.82
N LEU A 697 -22.96 -11.78 -31.48
CA LEU A 697 -23.26 -13.09 -32.06
C LEU A 697 -23.05 -14.16 -30.99
#